data_AF-A0A6A4SW70-F1
#
_entry.id   AF-A0A6A4SW70-F1
#
_cell.length_a   1.000
_cell.length_b   1.000
_cell.length_c   1.000
_cell.angle_alpha   90.00
_cell.angle_beta   90.00
_cell.angle_gamma   90.00
#
_symmetry.space_group_name_H-M   'P 1'
#
loop_
_entity.id
_entity.type
_entity.pdbx_description
1 polymer ?
#
loop_
_entity_poly.entity_id
_entity_poly.type
_entity_poly.pdbx_seq_one_letter_code
_entity_poly.pdbx_strand_id
1 'polypeptide(L)'
;MSRSLLLRLPGCWSLSVPRRGLSVSGGTSSMNVFDRAMKRRQRNWAAALRDGHKYEYLREEVGGRVADRVYDIARTFPVALDVGGGKSHVAEHLSKDVVEHLILTDVSEETLADEEFLPFKENTFDLVVSSLSLHWINDLPGALRQIQQVLKPDGVFIGAMVGGETLYELRCSLQLAETEREGGFSPHVSPFTAVTDLGNLLGRAGFNMLTVDVDDVQVLYPGIMDVMTDLQGMSESNCSWNRRMLHRDTILAAAAIYREMYGQEDESVPASFEILYMIGWKPHESQAPKSKSKKAGKGKGKSPAVVDGHSTEEMSKDQLEQHIVRLREELEREREERSYFQLETNKIQGLWEVSRVELEREKDKLRVGQREREEAEERHRVEISVYKQKLKHVLSEQHQNVSELKMDAAAAASLLQRQNTESELGLRTDTQGLQADGREKRLRDDNCIEELTLKHQVELMELTNDFDRRVRGLEVKHHKKMQVMMEAEGRKRRSEVNELEDRMNRRVASLMEEHARALRGAEEYHCGVQSKILTDQKVLEEEAAEVQKQLLRADHQLSVAQQENRRLRESLQENQQKLPELRLQLQDYNRARAQMVTSRARVKVVEEELRDLTVEHELLLQAFEKVQQERDELLRRQMDAILDLQQKSGLKELLLERKLAALTQTVEKKEAQLCAVLSTATDQEAGCSAANKLQEILVSKQNTIGSLQQDLARECQEYDQLLTTCAERLSARGVPLYDFPFRTSQQILNAPPAKN
;
A
#
# COMPACT_ATOMS: atom_id res chain seq x y z
N MET A 1 49.17 -10.23 -20.85
CA MET A 1 49.89 -10.50 -19.57
C MET A 1 49.54 -9.36 -18.60
N SER A 2 50.12 -9.33 -17.39
CA SER A 2 49.78 -8.37 -16.31
C SER A 2 48.35 -8.51 -15.75
N ARG A 3 48.23 -9.07 -14.55
CA ARG A 3 46.95 -9.21 -13.81
C ARG A 3 47.14 -9.06 -12.30
N SER A 4 48.13 -8.27 -11.87
CA SER A 4 48.65 -8.24 -10.49
C SER A 4 48.81 -6.83 -9.89
N LEU A 5 47.98 -5.87 -10.30
CA LEU A 5 47.88 -4.54 -9.67
C LEU A 5 46.84 -4.48 -8.52
N LEU A 6 45.95 -5.47 -8.43
CA LEU A 6 44.81 -5.47 -7.50
C LEU A 6 45.16 -5.99 -6.10
N LEU A 7 45.32 -5.07 -5.13
CA LEU A 7 45.28 -5.38 -3.70
C LEU A 7 43.85 -5.32 -3.16
N ARG A 8 43.13 -6.46 -3.23
CA ARG A 8 41.81 -6.60 -2.57
C ARG A 8 41.98 -6.63 -1.05
N LEU A 9 41.23 -5.78 -0.33
CA LEU A 9 41.24 -5.70 1.13
C LEU A 9 40.73 -7.01 1.78
N PRO A 10 41.51 -7.67 2.66
CA PRO A 10 41.07 -8.87 3.36
C PRO A 10 40.32 -8.53 4.66
N GLY A 11 39.12 -9.09 4.84
CA GLY A 11 38.42 -9.13 6.13
C GLY A 11 37.47 -7.95 6.41
N CYS A 12 36.31 -7.95 5.76
CA CYS A 12 35.21 -7.05 6.13
C CYS A 12 34.62 -7.46 7.49
N TRP A 13 34.77 -6.61 8.51
CA TRP A 13 34.09 -6.78 9.80
C TRP A 13 32.59 -6.46 9.64
N SER A 14 31.73 -7.25 10.30
CA SER A 14 30.28 -7.13 10.18
C SER A 14 29.73 -5.90 10.92
N LEU A 15 29.90 -4.71 10.32
CA LEU A 15 29.32 -3.47 10.81
C LEU A 15 27.82 -3.43 10.51
N SER A 16 27.02 -3.76 11.54
CA SER A 16 25.56 -3.69 11.50
C SER A 16 25.07 -2.25 11.30
N VAL A 17 24.44 -1.97 10.15
CA VAL A 17 23.91 -0.64 9.82
C VAL A 17 22.79 -0.23 10.80
N PRO A 18 22.94 0.87 11.57
CA PRO A 18 21.88 1.36 12.45
C PRO A 18 20.78 2.04 11.62
N ARG A 19 19.54 1.53 11.68
CA ARG A 19 18.38 2.21 11.09
C ARG A 19 17.87 3.33 12.00
N ARG A 20 17.56 4.48 11.38
CA ARG A 20 16.95 5.70 11.95
C ARG A 20 17.83 6.54 12.87
N GLY A 21 18.40 7.62 12.32
CA GLY A 21 18.55 8.90 13.02
C GLY A 21 17.45 9.86 12.54
N LEU A 22 16.98 10.77 13.41
CA LEU A 22 16.02 11.81 13.01
C LEU A 22 16.74 12.98 12.33
N SER A 23 15.99 13.74 11.52
CA SER A 23 16.47 14.96 10.85
C SER A 23 16.85 16.05 11.86
N VAL A 24 18.13 16.46 11.86
CA VAL A 24 18.57 17.71 12.51
C VAL A 24 18.47 18.82 11.47
N SER A 25 17.60 19.81 11.72
CA SER A 25 17.41 20.95 10.84
C SER A 25 18.56 21.96 10.99
N GLY A 26 19.47 22.04 10.01
CA GLY A 26 20.69 22.85 10.14
C GLY A 26 21.38 23.25 8.83
N GLY A 27 20.81 24.22 8.09
CA GLY A 27 21.65 25.28 7.51
C GLY A 27 22.16 25.17 6.07
N THR A 28 22.00 24.07 5.33
CA THR A 28 22.13 24.06 3.85
C THR A 28 21.21 23.02 3.21
N SER A 29 20.43 23.43 2.21
CA SER A 29 19.66 22.50 1.38
C SER A 29 20.57 21.90 0.31
N SER A 30 21.11 20.70 0.57
CA SER A 30 21.75 19.90 -0.47
C SER A 30 20.73 19.57 -1.57
N MET A 31 20.92 20.13 -2.76
CA MET A 31 20.08 19.81 -3.91
C MET A 31 20.37 18.38 -4.35
N ASN A 32 19.47 17.46 -4.02
CA ASN A 32 19.56 16.07 -4.44
C ASN A 32 19.01 15.97 -5.87
N VAL A 33 19.92 16.03 -6.85
CA VAL A 33 19.62 15.99 -8.29
C VAL A 33 19.50 14.55 -8.77
N PHE A 34 20.39 13.67 -8.28
CA PHE A 34 20.59 12.31 -8.76
C PHE A 34 20.11 11.25 -7.78
N ASP A 35 19.29 10.33 -8.27
CA ASP A 35 18.89 9.11 -7.57
C ASP A 35 20.09 8.14 -7.48
N ARG A 36 20.95 8.33 -6.48
CA ARG A 36 22.13 7.48 -6.20
C ARG A 36 21.76 6.00 -6.08
N ALA A 37 20.53 5.67 -5.66
CA ALA A 37 20.05 4.30 -5.58
C ALA A 37 19.74 3.72 -6.98
N MET A 38 19.21 4.51 -7.91
CA MET A 38 19.15 4.14 -9.33
C MET A 38 20.56 4.03 -9.93
N LYS A 39 21.47 4.98 -9.68
CA LYS A 39 22.84 4.90 -10.25
C LYS A 39 23.59 3.65 -9.80
N ARG A 40 23.46 3.23 -8.53
CA ARG A 40 23.96 1.93 -8.06
C ARG A 40 23.33 0.76 -8.83
N ARG A 41 22.01 0.77 -9.07
CA ARG A 41 21.35 -0.28 -9.87
C ARG A 41 21.85 -0.31 -11.32
N GLN A 42 22.09 0.84 -11.93
CA GLN A 42 22.64 0.95 -13.29
C GLN A 42 24.07 0.39 -13.36
N ARG A 43 24.96 0.76 -12.42
CA ARG A 43 26.32 0.19 -12.32
C ARG A 43 26.28 -1.33 -12.09
N ASN A 44 25.49 -1.81 -11.13
CA ASN A 44 25.36 -3.24 -10.84
C ASN A 44 24.77 -4.03 -12.04
N TRP A 45 23.85 -3.43 -12.81
CA TRP A 45 23.29 -4.07 -14.00
C TRP A 45 24.31 -4.15 -15.14
N ALA A 46 25.03 -3.05 -15.42
CA ALA A 46 26.09 -3.02 -16.43
C ALA A 46 27.20 -4.04 -16.12
N ALA A 47 27.64 -4.12 -14.85
CA ALA A 47 28.62 -5.09 -14.39
C ALA A 47 28.15 -6.57 -14.51
N ALA A 48 26.84 -6.81 -14.66
CA ALA A 48 26.27 -8.14 -14.86
C ALA A 48 26.06 -8.51 -16.34
N LEU A 49 26.36 -7.62 -17.30
CA LEU A 49 26.26 -7.89 -18.72
C LEU A 49 27.37 -8.84 -19.19
N ARG A 50 26.98 -9.97 -19.79
CA ARG A 50 27.93 -10.93 -20.40
C ARG A 50 28.79 -10.29 -21.49
N ASP A 51 28.21 -9.36 -22.22
CA ASP A 51 28.82 -8.66 -23.35
C ASP A 51 29.25 -7.23 -22.96
N GLY A 52 29.41 -6.94 -21.66
CA GLY A 52 29.65 -5.59 -21.13
C GLY A 52 30.77 -4.81 -21.83
N HIS A 53 31.85 -5.50 -22.21
CA HIS A 53 32.99 -4.95 -22.95
C HIS A 53 32.62 -4.18 -24.23
N LYS A 54 31.48 -4.48 -24.87
CA LYS A 54 31.01 -3.74 -26.06
C LYS A 54 30.66 -2.28 -25.76
N TYR A 55 30.41 -1.96 -24.50
CA TYR A 55 29.96 -0.65 -24.02
C TYR A 55 31.04 0.10 -23.22
N GLU A 56 32.27 -0.40 -23.17
CA GLU A 56 33.34 0.16 -22.31
C GLU A 56 34.26 1.14 -23.04
N TYR A 57 34.19 1.25 -24.38
CA TYR A 57 35.11 2.01 -25.23
C TYR A 57 35.33 3.47 -24.79
N LEU A 58 34.29 4.22 -24.42
CA LEU A 58 34.45 5.62 -24.00
C LEU A 58 35.18 5.72 -22.65
N ARG A 59 34.96 4.76 -21.74
CA ARG A 59 35.64 4.70 -20.44
C ARG A 59 37.08 4.20 -20.59
N GLU A 60 37.36 3.37 -21.59
CA GLU A 60 38.70 2.92 -21.97
C GLU A 60 39.51 4.09 -22.57
N GLU A 61 38.96 4.79 -23.57
CA GLU A 61 39.56 5.99 -24.19
C GLU A 61 39.86 7.10 -23.16
N VAL A 62 38.88 7.47 -22.32
CA VAL A 62 39.10 8.46 -21.26
C VAL A 62 40.00 7.91 -20.14
N GLY A 63 40.01 6.59 -19.91
CA GLY A 63 40.94 5.92 -19.01
C GLY A 63 42.40 6.11 -19.42
N GLY A 64 42.69 5.94 -20.72
CA GLY A 64 43.99 6.25 -21.32
C GLY A 64 44.37 7.72 -21.15
N ARG A 65 43.48 8.64 -21.56
CA ARG A 65 43.72 10.10 -21.48
C ARG A 65 43.87 10.65 -20.05
N VAL A 66 43.36 9.95 -19.03
CA VAL A 66 43.66 10.22 -17.61
C VAL A 66 45.04 9.70 -17.22
N ALA A 67 45.44 8.51 -17.68
CA ALA A 67 46.76 7.95 -17.42
C ALA A 67 47.89 8.76 -18.10
N ASP A 68 47.68 9.25 -19.32
CA ASP A 68 48.63 10.16 -19.99
C ASP A 68 48.92 11.41 -19.15
N ARG A 69 47.87 12.03 -18.59
CA ARG A 69 47.99 13.17 -17.66
C ARG A 69 48.65 12.81 -16.32
N VAL A 70 48.70 11.54 -15.92
CA VAL A 70 49.54 11.05 -14.81
C VAL A 70 51.01 11.01 -15.24
N TYR A 71 51.32 10.55 -16.46
CA TYR A 71 52.68 10.47 -17.00
C TYR A 71 53.31 11.83 -17.33
N ASP A 72 52.51 12.84 -17.67
CA ASP A 72 52.97 14.25 -17.81
C ASP A 72 53.60 14.79 -16.51
N ILE A 73 53.23 14.24 -15.35
CA ILE A 73 53.82 14.59 -14.07
C ILE A 73 55.08 13.73 -13.84
N ALA A 74 56.25 14.34 -14.03
CA ALA A 74 57.56 13.71 -13.83
C ALA A 74 57.88 13.43 -12.34
N ARG A 75 57.09 12.55 -11.71
CA ARG A 75 57.17 12.06 -10.33
C ARG A 75 56.71 10.59 -10.27
N THR A 76 56.90 9.93 -9.14
CA THR A 76 56.21 8.66 -8.83
C THR A 76 55.22 8.87 -7.68
N PHE A 77 54.21 8.01 -7.61
CA PHE A 77 53.10 8.08 -6.66
C PHE A 77 53.00 6.75 -5.88
N PRO A 78 53.64 6.64 -4.70
CA PRO A 78 53.66 5.40 -3.93
C PRO A 78 52.27 4.89 -3.54
N VAL A 79 51.32 5.78 -3.20
CA VAL A 79 49.94 5.40 -2.90
C VAL A 79 48.95 6.30 -3.65
N ALA A 80 48.18 5.70 -4.56
CA ALA A 80 47.13 6.34 -5.33
C ALA A 80 45.72 5.82 -4.97
N LEU A 81 44.70 6.64 -5.21
CA LEU A 81 43.28 6.28 -5.06
C LEU A 81 42.55 6.50 -6.39
N ASP A 82 41.72 5.55 -6.81
CA ASP A 82 40.76 5.71 -7.91
C ASP A 82 39.33 5.82 -7.34
N VAL A 83 38.74 7.00 -7.51
CA VAL A 83 37.41 7.36 -7.00
C VAL A 83 36.36 7.12 -8.08
N GLY A 84 35.50 6.12 -7.87
CA GLY A 84 34.45 5.72 -8.82
C GLY A 84 34.91 4.74 -9.90
N GLY A 85 36.14 4.22 -9.84
CA GLY A 85 36.78 3.47 -10.93
C GLY A 85 36.09 2.18 -11.38
N GLY A 86 35.32 1.52 -10.50
CA GLY A 86 34.69 0.23 -10.80
C GLY A 86 35.73 -0.85 -11.09
N LYS A 87 35.82 -1.33 -12.34
CA LYS A 87 36.92 -2.21 -12.78
C LYS A 87 38.29 -1.50 -12.92
N SER A 88 38.28 -0.17 -12.88
CA SER A 88 39.36 0.78 -13.18
C SER A 88 39.92 0.68 -14.59
N HIS A 89 39.42 1.55 -15.47
CA HIS A 89 39.95 1.72 -16.82
C HIS A 89 41.33 2.42 -16.80
N VAL A 90 41.58 3.30 -15.83
CA VAL A 90 42.88 3.97 -15.66
C VAL A 90 43.98 2.95 -15.28
N ALA A 91 43.66 1.96 -14.45
CA ALA A 91 44.64 0.96 -13.97
C ALA A 91 45.26 0.10 -15.08
N GLU A 92 44.60 -0.06 -16.23
CA GLU A 92 45.12 -0.86 -17.35
C GLU A 92 46.23 -0.12 -18.13
N HIS A 93 46.30 1.21 -18.00
CA HIS A 93 47.30 2.06 -18.66
C HIS A 93 48.46 2.52 -17.72
N LEU A 94 48.36 2.29 -16.40
CA LEU A 94 49.35 2.73 -15.42
C LEU A 94 50.47 1.69 -15.16
N SER A 95 51.73 2.11 -15.28
CA SER A 95 52.88 1.29 -14.86
C SER A 95 53.10 1.37 -13.35
N LYS A 96 53.54 0.24 -12.78
CA LYS A 96 54.00 0.12 -11.38
C LYS A 96 55.21 0.99 -11.05
N ASP A 97 55.98 1.38 -12.06
CA ASP A 97 57.14 2.26 -11.89
C ASP A 97 56.73 3.71 -11.60
N VAL A 98 55.48 4.08 -11.92
CA VAL A 98 54.90 5.42 -11.68
C VAL A 98 53.85 5.39 -10.58
N VAL A 99 53.04 4.33 -10.48
CA VAL A 99 52.03 4.14 -9.42
C VAL A 99 52.25 2.78 -8.74
N GLU A 100 52.90 2.77 -7.58
CA GLU A 100 53.29 1.53 -6.89
C GLU A 100 52.07 0.76 -6.33
N HIS A 101 51.13 1.49 -5.73
CA HIS A 101 49.90 0.95 -5.15
C HIS A 101 48.68 1.81 -5.53
N LEU A 102 47.72 1.21 -6.21
CA LEU A 102 46.43 1.83 -6.54
C LEU A 102 45.31 1.18 -5.70
N ILE A 103 44.59 1.99 -4.93
CA ILE A 103 43.40 1.58 -4.17
C ILE A 103 42.16 1.98 -4.98
N LEU A 104 41.20 1.07 -5.14
CA LEU A 104 39.96 1.32 -5.87
C LEU A 104 38.80 1.56 -4.91
N THR A 105 37.94 2.53 -5.23
CA THR A 105 36.64 2.76 -4.58
C THR A 105 35.55 2.95 -5.61
N ASP A 106 34.37 2.39 -5.33
CA ASP A 106 33.15 2.53 -6.13
C ASP A 106 31.93 2.33 -5.20
N VAL A 107 30.74 2.56 -5.75
CA VAL A 107 29.43 2.51 -5.08
C VAL A 107 28.74 1.14 -5.30
N SER A 108 29.34 0.23 -6.08
CA SER A 108 28.84 -1.13 -6.35
C SER A 108 29.00 -2.11 -5.17
N GLU A 109 28.43 -3.31 -5.28
CA GLU A 109 28.35 -4.25 -4.14
C GLU A 109 29.68 -4.95 -3.78
N GLU A 110 30.69 -4.97 -4.66
CA GLU A 110 32.01 -5.56 -4.35
C GLU A 110 32.94 -4.63 -3.56
N THR A 111 32.69 -3.32 -3.56
CA THR A 111 33.53 -2.29 -2.91
C THR A 111 32.64 -1.25 -2.25
N LEU A 112 32.70 -1.13 -0.91
CA LEU A 112 31.84 -0.24 -0.14
C LEU A 112 32.57 1.05 0.26
N ALA A 113 32.63 2.03 -0.64
CA ALA A 113 33.09 3.39 -0.35
C ALA A 113 32.34 4.41 -1.21
N ASP A 114 31.47 5.22 -0.61
CA ASP A 114 30.73 6.23 -1.35
C ASP A 114 31.65 7.40 -1.74
N GLU A 115 31.58 7.83 -2.99
CA GLU A 115 32.36 8.96 -3.51
C GLU A 115 31.97 10.29 -2.85
N GLU A 116 30.75 10.36 -2.29
CA GLU A 116 30.30 11.48 -1.44
C GLU A 116 30.88 11.44 -0.02
N PHE A 117 31.46 10.30 0.43
CA PHE A 117 31.91 10.07 1.81
C PHE A 117 33.16 9.16 1.87
N LEU A 118 34.33 9.69 1.50
CA LEU A 118 35.57 8.92 1.38
C LEU A 118 36.06 8.41 2.76
N PRO A 119 36.18 7.08 2.98
CA PRO A 119 36.46 6.48 4.30
C PRO A 119 37.95 6.47 4.67
N PHE A 120 38.70 7.52 4.29
CA PHE A 120 40.16 7.59 4.45
C PHE A 120 40.60 8.72 5.36
N LYS A 121 41.81 8.60 5.92
CA LYS A 121 42.43 9.63 6.74
C LYS A 121 42.99 10.76 5.87
N GLU A 122 42.99 11.98 6.40
CA GLU A 122 43.69 13.11 5.78
C GLU A 122 45.18 12.79 5.51
N ASN A 123 45.70 13.27 4.39
CA ASN A 123 47.11 13.12 3.98
C ASN A 123 47.60 11.66 3.83
N THR A 124 46.76 10.82 3.23
CA THR A 124 47.05 9.40 2.94
C THR A 124 47.65 9.19 1.53
N PHE A 125 47.15 9.88 0.51
CA PHE A 125 47.45 9.58 -0.90
C PHE A 125 48.38 10.61 -1.56
N ASP A 126 49.26 10.15 -2.46
CA ASP A 126 50.12 11.00 -3.29
C ASP A 126 49.39 11.47 -4.56
N LEU A 127 48.51 10.61 -5.08
CA LEU A 127 47.67 10.81 -6.26
C LEU A 127 46.22 10.42 -5.95
N VAL A 128 45.25 11.18 -6.43
CA VAL A 128 43.86 10.72 -6.57
C VAL A 128 43.46 10.87 -8.03
N VAL A 129 42.95 9.80 -8.63
CA VAL A 129 42.31 9.81 -9.94
C VAL A 129 40.80 9.62 -9.81
N SER A 130 40.03 10.11 -10.78
CA SER A 130 38.64 9.72 -10.98
C SER A 130 38.31 9.82 -12.47
N SER A 131 37.77 8.75 -13.06
CA SER A 131 37.42 8.72 -14.49
C SER A 131 35.92 8.47 -14.68
N LEU A 132 35.24 9.46 -15.28
CA LEU A 132 33.82 9.44 -15.65
C LEU A 132 32.87 9.04 -14.50
N SER A 133 33.11 9.57 -13.30
CA SER A 133 32.30 9.28 -12.12
C SER A 133 31.70 10.51 -11.41
N LEU A 134 32.49 11.59 -11.26
CA LEU A 134 32.13 12.73 -10.41
C LEU A 134 30.87 13.49 -10.88
N HIS A 135 30.47 13.37 -12.14
CA HIS A 135 29.23 13.95 -12.66
C HIS A 135 27.95 13.34 -12.09
N TRP A 136 28.03 12.26 -11.30
CA TRP A 136 26.88 11.63 -10.61
C TRP A 136 26.79 11.96 -9.11
N ILE A 137 27.57 12.92 -8.64
CA ILE A 137 27.65 13.34 -7.23
C ILE A 137 26.73 14.54 -6.96
N ASN A 138 25.97 14.51 -5.86
CA ASN A 138 25.07 15.61 -5.48
C ASN A 138 25.79 16.76 -4.78
N ASP A 139 26.78 16.47 -3.91
CA ASP A 139 27.66 17.47 -3.30
C ASP A 139 29.07 17.41 -3.90
N LEU A 140 29.19 17.77 -5.18
CA LEU A 140 30.48 17.86 -5.87
C LEU A 140 31.48 18.79 -5.15
N PRO A 141 31.09 19.96 -4.57
CA PRO A 141 31.97 20.74 -3.70
C PRO A 141 32.48 19.97 -2.46
N GLY A 142 31.63 19.15 -1.84
CA GLY A 142 31.97 18.33 -0.69
C GLY A 142 32.88 17.15 -1.03
N ALA A 143 32.64 16.47 -2.15
CA ALA A 143 33.50 15.40 -2.65
C ALA A 143 34.89 15.92 -3.05
N LEU A 144 34.97 17.02 -3.80
CA LEU A 144 36.24 17.66 -4.15
C LEU A 144 37.03 18.10 -2.91
N ARG A 145 36.37 18.59 -1.86
CA ARG A 145 37.02 18.91 -0.58
C ARG A 145 37.57 17.67 0.12
N GLN A 146 36.84 16.55 0.11
CA GLN A 146 37.33 15.29 0.69
C GLN A 146 38.52 14.73 -0.07
N ILE A 147 38.52 14.80 -1.41
CA ILE A 147 39.67 14.45 -2.26
C ILE A 147 40.89 15.30 -1.87
N GLN A 148 40.72 16.63 -1.69
CA GLN A 148 41.77 17.53 -1.21
C GLN A 148 42.27 17.12 0.19
N GLN A 149 41.37 16.75 1.10
CA GLN A 149 41.73 16.33 2.46
C GLN A 149 42.55 15.03 2.48
N VAL A 150 42.15 13.99 1.74
CA VAL A 150 42.84 12.68 1.74
C VAL A 150 44.18 12.70 0.98
N LEU A 151 44.39 13.66 0.09
CA LEU A 151 45.72 13.92 -0.51
C LEU A 151 46.73 14.40 0.52
N LYS A 152 48.00 14.03 0.34
CA LYS A 152 49.18 14.58 1.02
C LYS A 152 49.47 16.01 0.52
N PRO A 153 50.19 16.84 1.29
CA PRO A 153 50.73 18.11 0.78
C PRO A 153 51.62 17.87 -0.46
N ASP A 154 51.48 18.70 -1.48
CA ASP A 154 52.10 18.53 -2.81
C ASP A 154 51.68 17.25 -3.57
N GLY A 155 50.63 16.57 -3.12
CA GLY A 155 49.90 15.54 -3.87
C GLY A 155 48.91 16.14 -4.85
N VAL A 156 48.50 15.35 -5.85
CA VAL A 156 47.72 15.81 -7.00
C VAL A 156 46.41 15.04 -7.19
N PHE A 157 45.36 15.76 -7.57
CA PHE A 157 44.10 15.20 -8.06
C PHE A 157 44.05 15.35 -9.59
N ILE A 158 43.68 14.27 -10.29
CA ILE A 158 43.40 14.26 -11.73
C ILE A 158 42.01 13.66 -11.96
N GLY A 159 41.06 14.48 -12.41
CA GLY A 159 39.69 14.06 -12.68
C GLY A 159 39.33 14.14 -14.16
N ALA A 160 38.46 13.24 -14.60
CA ALA A 160 37.69 13.36 -15.85
C ALA A 160 36.19 13.15 -15.55
N MET A 161 35.34 14.03 -16.06
CA MET A 161 33.87 13.92 -15.94
C MET A 161 33.20 14.48 -17.20
N VAL A 162 31.96 14.08 -17.49
CA VAL A 162 31.25 14.65 -18.65
C VAL A 162 30.72 16.06 -18.36
N GLY A 163 30.79 16.92 -19.37
CA GLY A 163 30.42 18.33 -19.32
C GLY A 163 29.00 18.63 -19.83
N GLY A 164 28.63 19.91 -19.72
CA GLY A 164 27.31 20.45 -20.05
C GLY A 164 26.82 20.17 -21.47
N GLU A 165 27.69 20.04 -22.47
CA GLU A 165 27.30 19.80 -23.86
C GLU A 165 27.29 18.32 -24.27
N THR A 166 27.55 17.41 -23.33
CA THR A 166 27.42 15.97 -23.56
C THR A 166 25.99 15.57 -23.94
N LEU A 167 25.87 14.80 -25.03
CA LEU A 167 24.63 14.29 -25.62
C LEU A 167 23.65 15.40 -26.04
N TYR A 168 24.15 16.56 -26.48
CA TYR A 168 23.29 17.67 -26.90
C TYR A 168 22.36 17.28 -28.06
N GLU A 169 22.79 16.40 -28.97
CA GLU A 169 22.00 15.93 -30.11
C GLU A 169 20.77 15.14 -29.63
N LEU A 170 21.00 14.16 -28.75
CA LEU A 170 19.97 13.34 -28.11
C LEU A 170 19.03 14.20 -27.26
N ARG A 171 19.59 15.15 -26.49
CA ARG A 171 18.85 16.09 -25.64
C ARG A 171 17.88 16.93 -26.45
N CYS A 172 18.35 17.58 -27.53
CA CYS A 172 17.53 18.42 -28.39
C CYS A 172 16.46 17.60 -29.13
N SER A 173 16.81 16.43 -29.66
CA SER A 173 15.88 15.60 -30.44
C SER A 173 14.73 15.05 -29.59
N LEU A 174 15.01 14.62 -28.34
CA LEU A 174 13.98 14.21 -27.39
C LEU A 174 13.10 15.38 -26.93
N GLN A 175 13.70 16.55 -26.66
CA GLN A 175 12.94 17.74 -26.24
C GLN A 175 11.99 18.26 -27.32
N LEU A 176 12.41 18.27 -28.58
CA LEU A 176 11.56 18.65 -29.72
C LEU A 176 10.43 17.61 -29.91
N ALA A 177 10.75 16.32 -29.85
CA ALA A 177 9.76 15.24 -29.98
C ALA A 177 8.69 15.27 -28.89
N GLU A 178 9.06 15.44 -27.60
CA GLU A 178 8.08 15.60 -26.53
C GLU A 178 7.27 16.90 -26.70
N THR A 179 7.90 18.00 -27.10
CA THR A 179 7.19 19.29 -27.31
C THR A 179 6.14 19.17 -28.42
N GLU A 180 6.45 18.44 -29.50
CA GLU A 180 5.52 18.16 -30.61
C GLU A 180 4.39 17.19 -30.22
N ARG A 181 4.72 16.13 -29.47
CA ARG A 181 3.80 15.00 -29.22
C ARG A 181 3.01 15.08 -27.92
N GLU A 182 3.56 15.75 -26.90
CA GLU A 182 3.04 15.80 -25.54
C GLU A 182 2.78 17.24 -25.03
N GLY A 183 3.22 18.27 -25.78
CA GLY A 183 2.97 19.69 -25.45
C GLY A 183 3.87 20.27 -24.35
N GLY A 184 4.97 19.59 -24.03
CA GLY A 184 5.99 19.97 -23.06
C GLY A 184 7.15 18.98 -23.10
N PHE A 185 8.17 19.11 -22.24
CA PHE A 185 9.31 18.17 -22.24
C PHE A 185 9.82 17.84 -20.82
N SER A 186 10.67 16.82 -20.73
CA SER A 186 11.31 16.30 -19.53
C SER A 186 12.83 16.23 -19.69
N PRO A 187 13.63 16.39 -18.61
CA PRO A 187 15.07 16.20 -18.65
C PRO A 187 15.42 14.72 -18.81
N HIS A 188 15.52 14.25 -20.06
CA HIS A 188 15.88 12.87 -20.40
C HIS A 188 17.39 12.61 -20.46
N VAL A 189 18.19 13.63 -20.76
CA VAL A 189 19.64 13.65 -20.48
C VAL A 189 19.84 14.31 -19.12
N SER A 190 20.83 13.85 -18.35
CA SER A 190 21.13 14.42 -17.03
C SER A 190 21.76 15.82 -17.11
N PRO A 191 21.52 16.70 -16.14
CA PRO A 191 22.21 17.99 -16.06
C PRO A 191 23.66 17.78 -15.63
N PHE A 192 24.61 18.20 -16.47
CA PHE A 192 26.05 18.12 -16.20
C PHE A 192 26.63 19.49 -15.84
N THR A 193 27.88 19.52 -15.38
CA THR A 193 28.55 20.77 -14.92
C THR A 193 29.15 21.52 -16.11
N ALA A 194 28.96 22.85 -16.17
CA ALA A 194 29.59 23.68 -17.18
C ALA A 194 31.08 23.94 -16.85
N VAL A 195 31.92 24.02 -17.89
CA VAL A 195 33.39 24.27 -17.79
C VAL A 195 33.71 25.48 -16.89
N THR A 196 32.91 26.54 -16.99
CA THR A 196 33.07 27.80 -16.25
C THR A 196 32.95 27.64 -14.74
N ASP A 197 32.19 26.66 -14.27
CA ASP A 197 31.95 26.45 -12.83
C ASP A 197 33.01 25.53 -12.22
N LEU A 198 33.59 24.62 -13.00
CA LEU A 198 34.54 23.61 -12.52
C LEU A 198 35.80 24.23 -11.90
N GLY A 199 36.38 25.24 -12.52
CA GLY A 199 37.52 25.98 -11.96
C GLY A 199 37.18 26.70 -10.63
N ASN A 200 35.95 27.21 -10.50
CA ASN A 200 35.46 27.82 -9.27
C ASN A 200 35.20 26.79 -8.17
N LEU A 201 34.72 25.59 -8.52
CA LEU A 201 34.51 24.47 -7.60
C LEU A 201 35.85 23.98 -7.02
N LEU A 202 36.86 23.75 -7.86
CA LEU A 202 38.21 23.31 -7.46
C LEU A 202 38.89 24.35 -6.54
N GLY A 203 38.79 25.64 -6.88
CA GLY A 203 39.27 26.72 -6.02
C GLY A 203 38.58 26.76 -4.65
N ARG A 204 37.26 26.51 -4.59
CA ARG A 204 36.48 26.44 -3.33
C ARG A 204 36.67 25.13 -2.55
N ALA A 205 37.20 24.08 -3.17
CA ALA A 205 37.64 22.86 -2.50
C ALA A 205 39.04 23.00 -1.86
N GLY A 206 39.81 24.03 -2.24
CA GLY A 206 41.13 24.32 -1.67
C GLY A 206 42.30 23.74 -2.45
N PHE A 207 42.12 23.42 -3.73
CA PHE A 207 43.21 23.08 -4.65
C PHE A 207 43.91 24.35 -5.16
N ASN A 208 45.18 24.23 -5.53
CA ASN A 208 45.93 25.23 -6.29
C ASN A 208 46.52 24.63 -7.57
N MET A 209 47.24 25.44 -8.35
CA MET A 209 47.81 25.07 -9.66
C MET A 209 46.80 24.36 -10.57
N LEU A 210 45.61 24.98 -10.69
CA LEU A 210 44.48 24.42 -11.43
C LEU A 210 44.72 24.45 -12.94
N THR A 211 44.56 23.29 -13.57
CA THR A 211 44.38 23.14 -15.02
C THR A 211 43.00 22.54 -15.27
N VAL A 212 42.29 23.03 -16.27
CA VAL A 212 41.03 22.45 -16.77
C VAL A 212 41.12 22.41 -18.29
N ASP A 213 41.00 21.22 -18.86
CA ASP A 213 40.98 20.99 -20.30
C ASP A 213 39.59 20.47 -20.71
N VAL A 214 39.26 20.60 -21.99
CA VAL A 214 38.03 20.08 -22.59
C VAL A 214 38.39 19.33 -23.86
N ASP A 215 38.04 18.05 -23.94
CA ASP A 215 38.13 17.26 -25.15
C ASP A 215 36.72 16.84 -25.59
N ASP A 216 36.35 17.08 -26.85
CA ASP A 216 35.13 16.49 -27.44
C ASP A 216 35.42 15.10 -28.01
N VAL A 217 34.65 14.10 -27.58
CA VAL A 217 34.69 12.74 -28.13
C VAL A 217 33.35 12.45 -28.81
N GLN A 218 33.35 12.37 -30.14
CA GLN A 218 32.15 12.07 -30.93
C GLN A 218 32.13 10.59 -31.34
N VAL A 219 30.99 9.93 -31.15
CA VAL A 219 30.77 8.52 -31.52
C VAL A 219 29.60 8.45 -32.50
N LEU A 220 29.78 7.74 -33.62
CA LEU A 220 28.75 7.57 -34.65
C LEU A 220 27.95 6.28 -34.43
N TYR A 221 26.62 6.36 -34.56
CA TYR A 221 25.67 5.27 -34.32
C TYR A 221 24.72 5.07 -35.51
N PRO A 222 24.16 3.86 -35.72
CA PRO A 222 23.12 3.64 -36.74
C PRO A 222 21.82 4.43 -36.48
N GLY A 223 21.49 4.72 -35.22
CA GLY A 223 20.35 5.54 -34.85
C GLY A 223 20.22 5.80 -33.34
N ILE A 224 19.20 6.59 -32.97
CA ILE A 224 18.91 6.97 -31.57
C ILE A 224 18.75 5.75 -30.62
N MET A 225 18.24 4.63 -31.14
CA MET A 225 18.01 3.42 -30.34
C MET A 225 19.32 2.77 -29.90
N ASP A 226 20.34 2.81 -30.75
CA ASP A 226 21.67 2.30 -30.45
C ASP A 226 22.36 3.20 -29.43
N VAL A 227 22.29 4.53 -29.61
CA VAL A 227 22.76 5.52 -28.62
C VAL A 227 22.14 5.25 -27.23
N MET A 228 20.82 5.07 -27.17
CA MET A 228 20.12 4.79 -25.91
C MET A 228 20.48 3.42 -25.32
N THR A 229 20.75 2.43 -26.16
CA THR A 229 21.16 1.07 -25.72
C THR A 229 22.57 1.08 -25.14
N ASP A 230 23.50 1.76 -25.79
CA ASP A 230 24.88 1.90 -25.33
C ASP A 230 24.94 2.73 -24.05
N LEU A 231 24.23 3.85 -23.95
CA LEU A 231 24.12 4.62 -22.70
C LEU A 231 23.51 3.78 -21.55
N GLN A 232 22.68 2.78 -21.86
CA GLN A 232 22.24 1.81 -20.85
C GLN A 232 23.37 0.84 -20.47
N GLY A 233 24.05 0.24 -21.46
CA GLY A 233 25.19 -0.68 -21.27
C GLY A 233 26.36 -0.06 -20.52
N MET A 234 26.69 1.20 -20.83
CA MET A 234 27.70 2.05 -20.15
C MET A 234 27.32 2.38 -18.70
N SER A 235 26.08 2.11 -18.25
CA SER A 235 25.43 2.64 -17.03
C SER A 235 25.22 4.17 -16.98
N GLU A 236 25.48 4.90 -18.07
CA GLU A 236 25.41 6.39 -18.13
C GLU A 236 24.01 6.96 -18.45
N SER A 237 23.00 6.09 -18.52
CA SER A 237 21.59 6.47 -18.55
C SER A 237 21.21 7.42 -17.42
N ASN A 238 20.36 8.39 -17.71
CA ASN A 238 19.92 9.44 -16.79
C ASN A 238 19.29 8.90 -15.49
N CYS A 239 19.79 9.36 -14.34
CA CYS A 239 19.26 9.01 -13.02
C CYS A 239 18.67 10.22 -12.23
N SER A 240 18.35 11.33 -12.90
CA SER A 240 17.73 12.50 -12.28
C SER A 240 16.40 12.14 -11.60
N TRP A 241 16.06 12.78 -10.47
CA TRP A 241 14.78 12.53 -9.78
C TRP A 241 13.55 12.88 -10.63
N ASN A 242 13.62 13.94 -11.44
CA ASN A 242 12.49 14.47 -12.22
C ASN A 242 12.30 13.77 -13.58
N ARG A 243 12.84 12.57 -13.77
CA ARG A 243 12.74 11.80 -15.03
C ARG A 243 11.31 11.28 -15.28
N ARG A 244 10.79 11.49 -16.50
CA ARG A 244 9.59 10.80 -17.01
C ARG A 244 9.98 9.55 -17.81
N MET A 245 9.03 8.65 -18.06
CA MET A 245 9.23 7.56 -19.03
C MET A 245 8.94 8.07 -20.45
N LEU A 246 9.79 7.72 -21.41
CA LEU A 246 9.58 8.04 -22.82
C LEU A 246 8.47 7.17 -23.43
N HIS A 247 7.52 7.82 -24.11
CA HIS A 247 6.50 7.13 -24.90
C HIS A 247 7.07 6.65 -26.24
N ARG A 248 6.55 5.53 -26.77
CA ARG A 248 7.03 4.94 -28.03
C ARG A 248 6.97 5.91 -29.20
N ASP A 249 5.88 6.67 -29.31
CA ASP A 249 5.65 7.58 -30.43
C ASP A 249 6.57 8.81 -30.34
N THR A 250 6.87 9.25 -29.11
CA THR A 250 7.90 10.25 -28.80
C THR A 250 9.30 9.77 -29.22
N ILE A 251 9.66 8.50 -28.96
CA ILE A 251 10.94 7.91 -29.41
C ILE A 251 11.00 7.84 -30.94
N LEU A 252 9.91 7.49 -31.62
CA LEU A 252 9.85 7.44 -33.09
C LEU A 252 9.96 8.84 -33.72
N ALA A 253 9.31 9.85 -33.14
CA ALA A 253 9.47 11.25 -33.55
C ALA A 253 10.91 11.74 -33.30
N ALA A 254 11.49 11.44 -32.13
CA ALA A 254 12.87 11.78 -31.81
C ALA A 254 13.87 11.10 -32.76
N ALA A 255 13.63 9.85 -33.18
CA ALA A 255 14.47 9.16 -34.16
C ALA A 255 14.51 9.89 -35.52
N ALA A 256 13.35 10.35 -36.00
CA ALA A 256 13.26 11.14 -37.23
C ALA A 256 13.96 12.49 -37.08
N ILE A 257 13.68 13.21 -35.99
CA ILE A 257 14.28 14.53 -35.70
C ILE A 257 15.81 14.44 -35.57
N TYR A 258 16.34 13.40 -34.91
CA TYR A 258 17.77 13.18 -34.75
C TYR A 258 18.45 12.95 -36.11
N ARG A 259 17.86 12.09 -36.96
CA ARG A 259 18.40 11.82 -38.30
C ARG A 259 18.30 13.03 -39.23
N GLU A 260 17.22 13.82 -39.14
CA GLU A 260 17.04 15.03 -39.96
C GLU A 260 18.00 16.18 -39.55
N MET A 261 18.20 16.39 -38.24
CA MET A 261 19.04 17.51 -37.75
C MET A 261 20.54 17.19 -37.66
N TYR A 262 20.91 15.92 -37.47
CA TYR A 262 22.28 15.50 -37.18
C TYR A 262 22.78 14.32 -38.01
N GLY A 263 21.98 13.79 -38.94
CA GLY A 263 22.37 12.67 -39.80
C GLY A 263 23.56 12.99 -40.70
N GLN A 264 24.47 12.01 -40.83
CA GLN A 264 25.64 12.07 -41.70
C GLN A 264 25.36 11.47 -43.09
N GLU A 265 26.29 11.66 -44.04
CA GLU A 265 26.15 11.15 -45.42
C GLU A 265 26.06 9.61 -45.51
N ASP A 266 26.51 8.88 -44.50
CA ASP A 266 26.41 7.41 -44.38
C ASP A 266 25.13 6.94 -43.64
N GLU A 267 24.19 7.86 -43.45
CA GLU A 267 22.98 7.76 -42.64
C GLU A 267 23.17 7.48 -41.12
N SER A 268 24.40 7.56 -40.60
CA SER A 268 24.67 7.49 -39.15
C SER A 268 24.26 8.78 -38.42
N VAL A 269 24.19 8.71 -37.09
CA VAL A 269 23.97 9.88 -36.22
C VAL A 269 25.10 10.01 -35.17
N PRO A 270 25.63 11.21 -34.93
CA PRO A 270 26.64 11.45 -33.90
C PRO A 270 26.00 11.59 -32.52
N ALA A 271 26.67 11.06 -31.50
CA ALA A 271 26.47 11.49 -30.12
C ALA A 271 27.81 12.01 -29.58
N SER A 272 27.83 13.30 -29.19
CA SER A 272 29.04 13.97 -28.74
C SER A 272 29.15 13.95 -27.21
N PHE A 273 30.35 13.67 -26.70
CA PHE A 273 30.66 13.64 -25.27
C PHE A 273 31.74 14.68 -24.97
N GLU A 274 31.36 15.78 -24.32
CA GLU A 274 32.28 16.80 -23.81
C GLU A 274 32.96 16.25 -22.56
N ILE A 275 34.27 15.98 -22.59
CA ILE A 275 35.01 15.44 -21.45
C ILE A 275 35.83 16.55 -20.78
N LEU A 276 35.47 16.86 -19.54
CA LEU A 276 36.14 17.86 -18.72
C LEU A 276 37.27 17.19 -17.92
N TYR A 277 38.51 17.47 -18.29
CA TYR A 277 39.68 17.06 -17.51
C TYR A 277 40.05 18.17 -16.52
N MET A 278 40.49 17.77 -15.32
CA MET A 278 40.91 18.70 -14.29
C MET A 278 42.14 18.18 -13.56
N ILE A 279 43.12 19.07 -13.33
CA ILE A 279 44.28 18.81 -12.49
C ILE A 279 44.28 19.85 -11.37
N GLY A 280 44.38 19.39 -10.12
CA GLY A 280 44.39 20.25 -8.94
C GLY A 280 45.37 19.74 -7.89
N TRP A 281 46.25 20.62 -7.40
CA TRP A 281 47.29 20.27 -6.44
C TRP A 281 46.89 20.64 -5.01
N LYS A 282 47.33 19.85 -4.02
CA LYS A 282 47.19 20.24 -2.61
C LYS A 282 48.29 21.25 -2.25
N PRO A 283 47.96 22.42 -1.67
CA PRO A 283 48.95 23.45 -1.34
C PRO A 283 50.10 22.96 -0.44
N HIS A 284 51.34 23.31 -0.79
CA HIS A 284 52.54 23.00 -0.01
C HIS A 284 53.68 24.01 -0.29
N GLU A 285 54.62 24.15 0.66
CA GLU A 285 55.70 25.15 0.59
C GLU A 285 56.77 24.85 -0.49
N SER A 286 56.80 23.64 -1.05
CA SER A 286 57.65 23.30 -2.20
C SER A 286 57.22 23.99 -3.51
N GLN A 287 56.01 24.53 -3.58
CA GLN A 287 55.39 25.03 -4.80
C GLN A 287 55.83 26.47 -5.10
N ALA A 288 56.26 26.73 -6.34
CA ALA A 288 56.95 27.97 -6.70
C ALA A 288 56.07 29.24 -6.59
N PRO A 289 56.51 30.28 -5.84
CA PRO A 289 55.78 31.54 -5.73
C PRO A 289 55.92 32.45 -6.97
N LYS A 290 54.86 33.20 -7.31
CA LYS A 290 54.81 34.11 -8.48
C LYS A 290 55.73 35.35 -8.28
N SER A 291 56.57 35.70 -9.26
CA SER A 291 57.83 36.50 -9.08
C SER A 291 57.86 37.98 -9.60
N LYS A 292 58.89 38.78 -9.22
CA LYS A 292 59.22 40.21 -9.58
C LYS A 292 60.79 40.51 -9.50
N SER A 293 61.42 41.62 -10.05
CA SER A 293 62.90 41.73 -10.47
C SER A 293 63.76 43.10 -10.35
N LYS A 294 65.17 43.18 -10.41
CA LYS A 294 66.23 44.38 -10.47
C LYS A 294 67.89 44.13 -10.62
N LYS A 295 69.01 45.06 -10.58
CA LYS A 295 70.56 44.98 -11.12
C LYS A 295 71.92 45.87 -10.60
N ALA A 296 73.31 45.80 -11.04
CA ALA A 296 74.70 46.48 -10.53
C ALA A 296 76.16 46.80 -11.38
N GLY A 297 77.48 47.14 -10.86
CA GLY A 297 78.84 47.80 -11.49
C GLY A 297 80.49 47.57 -11.16
N LYS A 298 81.64 48.42 -11.47
CA LYS A 298 83.26 48.17 -11.46
C LYS A 298 84.55 49.29 -11.51
N GLY A 299 85.99 49.06 -11.52
CA GLY A 299 87.29 50.05 -11.49
C GLY A 299 88.94 49.71 -11.79
N LYS A 300 90.11 50.57 -11.67
CA LYS A 300 91.71 50.39 -12.02
C LYS A 300 93.04 51.40 -11.62
N GLY A 301 94.44 51.24 -11.95
CA GLY A 301 95.79 52.10 -11.59
C GLY A 301 97.37 51.98 -12.22
N LYS A 302 98.57 52.69 -11.83
CA LYS A 302 100.14 52.79 -12.36
C LYS A 302 101.39 53.48 -11.45
N SER A 303 102.79 53.84 -11.60
CA SER A 303 104.21 53.73 -12.40
C SER A 303 105.65 54.51 -11.89
N PRO A 304 107.01 54.38 -12.39
CA PRO A 304 108.48 54.84 -11.84
C PRO A 304 109.81 55.44 -12.69
N ALA A 305 111.16 55.71 -12.20
CA ALA A 305 112.49 56.37 -12.85
C ALA A 305 114.10 56.29 -12.29
N VAL A 306 115.30 56.81 -12.91
CA VAL A 306 116.90 56.67 -12.61
C VAL A 306 118.13 57.67 -13.22
N VAL A 307 119.47 57.91 -12.74
CA VAL A 307 120.80 58.58 -13.41
C VAL A 307 122.35 58.77 -12.73
N ASP A 308 123.56 59.13 -13.42
CA ASP A 308 124.94 59.94 -13.12
C ASP A 308 126.60 59.52 -13.13
N GLY A 309 127.74 60.39 -13.21
CA GLY A 309 129.34 60.15 -13.14
C GLY A 309 130.63 61.22 -13.42
N HIS A 310 132.03 61.01 -13.21
CA HIS A 310 133.33 61.97 -13.42
C HIS A 310 134.96 61.52 -13.56
N SER A 311 136.13 62.34 -13.40
CA SER A 311 137.66 62.22 -13.91
C SER A 311 139.03 63.03 -13.35
N THR A 312 140.39 62.89 -13.82
CA THR A 312 141.82 63.48 -13.31
C THR A 312 143.25 63.59 -14.20
N GLU A 313 144.51 64.13 -13.79
CA GLU A 313 145.89 64.46 -14.58
C GLU A 313 147.40 64.75 -13.88
N GLU A 314 148.71 64.69 -14.49
CA GLU A 314 150.15 65.42 -14.28
C GLU A 314 151.64 64.84 -14.82
N MET A 315 152.86 65.57 -15.05
CA MET A 315 154.41 65.14 -15.15
C MET A 315 155.73 66.11 -15.46
N SER A 316 157.10 65.71 -15.47
CA SER A 316 158.49 66.45 -15.66
C SER A 316 159.52 66.12 -16.84
N LYS A 317 160.56 66.91 -17.27
CA LYS A 317 161.31 66.82 -18.61
C LYS A 317 161.81 65.46 -19.16
N ASP A 318 162.91 64.85 -18.67
CA ASP A 318 163.43 63.63 -19.35
C ASP A 318 162.51 62.42 -19.11
N GLN A 319 161.73 62.49 -18.02
CA GLN A 319 160.55 61.65 -17.82
C GLN A 319 159.48 61.95 -18.88
N LEU A 320 159.24 63.21 -19.25
CA LEU A 320 158.33 63.67 -20.31
C LEU A 320 158.81 63.20 -21.68
N GLU A 321 160.11 63.11 -21.96
CA GLU A 321 160.59 62.54 -23.23
C GLU A 321 160.33 61.03 -23.31
N GLN A 322 160.58 60.27 -22.22
CA GLN A 322 160.17 58.86 -22.15
C GLN A 322 158.64 58.67 -22.12
N HIS A 323 157.91 59.59 -21.49
CA HIS A 323 156.45 59.63 -21.45
C HIS A 323 155.87 60.07 -22.79
N ILE A 324 156.57 60.88 -23.60
CA ILE A 324 156.20 61.21 -24.97
C ILE A 324 156.42 60.02 -25.89
N VAL A 325 157.45 59.19 -25.66
CA VAL A 325 157.59 57.91 -26.39
C VAL A 325 156.48 56.94 -25.96
N ARG A 326 156.22 56.77 -24.67
CA ARG A 326 155.11 55.93 -24.17
C ARG A 326 153.75 56.41 -24.67
N LEU A 327 153.43 57.69 -24.49
CA LEU A 327 152.23 58.34 -25.04
C LEU A 327 152.17 58.28 -26.56
N ARG A 328 153.28 58.17 -27.30
CA ARG A 328 153.24 57.94 -28.76
C ARG A 328 152.86 56.51 -29.10
N GLU A 329 153.43 55.52 -28.42
CA GLU A 329 153.03 54.12 -28.60
C GLU A 329 151.61 53.85 -28.10
N GLU A 330 151.23 54.45 -26.98
CA GLU A 330 149.87 54.42 -26.42
C GLU A 330 148.91 55.17 -27.35
N LEU A 331 149.28 56.32 -27.92
CA LEU A 331 148.48 57.01 -28.94
C LEU A 331 148.35 56.22 -30.25
N GLU A 332 149.37 55.47 -30.66
CA GLU A 332 149.30 54.61 -31.85
C GLU A 332 148.41 53.38 -31.58
N ARG A 333 148.50 52.75 -30.39
CA ARG A 333 147.55 51.70 -29.96
C ARG A 333 146.13 52.24 -29.83
N GLU A 334 145.93 53.39 -29.19
CA GLU A 334 144.64 54.11 -29.11
C GLU A 334 144.10 54.46 -30.50
N ARG A 335 144.95 54.77 -31.49
CA ARG A 335 144.51 54.95 -32.89
C ARG A 335 144.07 53.65 -33.54
N GLU A 336 144.80 52.55 -33.34
CA GLU A 336 144.44 51.22 -33.85
C GLU A 336 143.15 50.69 -33.20
N GLU A 337 143.07 50.76 -31.87
CA GLU A 337 141.87 50.38 -31.10
C GLU A 337 140.69 51.29 -31.42
N ARG A 338 140.87 52.62 -31.51
CA ARG A 338 139.81 53.53 -31.97
C ARG A 338 139.38 53.25 -33.39
N SER A 339 140.28 52.86 -34.29
CA SER A 339 139.93 52.43 -35.65
C SER A 339 139.10 51.15 -35.65
N TYR A 340 139.49 50.16 -34.84
CA TYR A 340 138.75 48.92 -34.65
C TYR A 340 137.37 49.13 -34.02
N PHE A 341 137.29 49.91 -32.93
CA PHE A 341 136.03 50.29 -32.30
C PHE A 341 135.16 51.16 -33.22
N GLN A 342 135.73 52.01 -34.07
CA GLN A 342 134.98 52.76 -35.09
C GLN A 342 134.40 51.79 -36.14
N LEU A 343 135.13 50.77 -36.57
CA LEU A 343 134.65 49.74 -37.49
C LEU A 343 133.50 48.91 -36.90
N GLU A 344 133.64 48.40 -35.66
CA GLU A 344 132.55 47.68 -34.99
C GLU A 344 131.36 48.60 -34.64
N THR A 345 131.60 49.87 -34.28
CA THR A 345 130.52 50.86 -34.09
C THR A 345 129.76 51.10 -35.40
N ASN A 346 130.45 51.31 -36.52
CA ASN A 346 129.83 51.50 -37.83
C ASN A 346 129.04 50.24 -38.26
N LYS A 347 129.53 49.04 -37.93
CA LYS A 347 128.89 47.75 -38.21
C LYS A 347 127.64 47.51 -37.35
N ILE A 348 127.70 47.82 -36.06
CA ILE A 348 126.55 47.79 -35.15
C ILE A 348 125.50 48.83 -35.56
N GLN A 349 125.93 50.05 -35.91
CA GLN A 349 125.03 51.09 -36.40
C GLN A 349 124.37 50.71 -37.72
N GLY A 350 125.11 50.11 -38.67
CA GLY A 350 124.54 49.60 -39.92
C GLY A 350 123.49 48.51 -39.69
N LEU A 351 123.74 47.56 -38.78
CA LEU A 351 122.76 46.55 -38.38
C LEU A 351 121.53 47.19 -37.72
N TRP A 352 121.72 48.15 -36.81
CA TRP A 352 120.62 48.88 -36.18
C TRP A 352 119.79 49.70 -37.19
N GLU A 353 120.43 50.33 -38.17
CA GLU A 353 119.75 51.11 -39.21
C GLU A 353 118.93 50.22 -40.15
N VAL A 354 119.44 49.04 -40.52
CA VAL A 354 118.68 48.02 -41.25
C VAL A 354 117.48 47.55 -40.44
N SER A 355 117.67 47.08 -39.20
CA SER A 355 116.58 46.59 -38.35
C SER A 355 115.54 47.68 -38.03
N ARG A 356 115.96 48.95 -37.90
CA ARG A 356 115.06 50.11 -37.73
C ARG A 356 114.20 50.34 -38.97
N VAL A 357 114.80 50.28 -40.17
CA VAL A 357 114.08 50.47 -41.44
C VAL A 357 113.12 49.30 -41.72
N GLU A 358 113.51 48.07 -41.36
CA GLU A 358 112.62 46.90 -41.42
C GLU A 358 111.46 47.03 -40.43
N LEU A 359 111.72 47.47 -39.20
CA LEU A 359 110.68 47.71 -38.20
C LEU A 359 109.68 48.79 -38.62
N GLU A 360 110.12 49.90 -39.24
CA GLU A 360 109.18 50.89 -39.79
C GLU A 360 108.39 50.34 -40.99
N ARG A 361 109.01 49.52 -41.87
CA ARG A 361 108.27 48.86 -42.97
C ARG A 361 107.17 47.93 -42.45
N GLU A 362 107.42 47.16 -41.39
CA GLU A 362 106.38 46.32 -40.78
C GLU A 362 105.31 47.13 -40.03
N LYS A 363 105.69 48.26 -39.38
CA LYS A 363 104.72 49.22 -38.82
C LYS A 363 103.82 49.81 -39.91
N ASP A 364 104.36 50.16 -41.07
CA ASP A 364 103.57 50.71 -42.18
C ASP A 364 102.66 49.66 -42.82
N LYS A 365 103.10 48.41 -42.97
CA LYS A 365 102.21 47.29 -43.35
C LYS A 365 101.06 47.11 -42.35
N LEU A 366 101.34 47.16 -41.04
CA LEU A 366 100.31 47.09 -40.00
C LEU A 366 99.34 48.28 -40.07
N ARG A 367 99.83 49.51 -40.32
CA ARG A 367 98.98 50.69 -40.53
C ARG A 367 98.07 50.55 -41.75
N VAL A 368 98.55 49.96 -42.85
CA VAL A 368 97.74 49.70 -44.06
C VAL A 368 96.69 48.63 -43.78
N GLY A 369 97.08 47.47 -43.27
CA GLY A 369 96.13 46.38 -42.97
C GLY A 369 95.08 46.75 -41.91
N GLN A 370 95.41 47.65 -40.97
CA GLN A 370 94.42 48.21 -40.04
C GLN A 370 93.38 49.08 -40.77
N ARG A 371 93.78 49.94 -41.72
CA ARG A 371 92.84 50.75 -42.52
C ARG A 371 91.95 49.88 -43.41
N GLU A 372 92.54 48.90 -44.11
CA GLU A 372 91.78 47.98 -44.96
C GLU A 372 90.70 47.23 -44.16
N ARG A 373 91.03 46.86 -42.91
CA ARG A 373 90.08 46.27 -41.95
C ARG A 373 89.00 47.27 -41.52
N GLU A 374 89.36 48.49 -41.13
CA GLU A 374 88.39 49.53 -40.73
C GLU A 374 87.41 49.85 -41.88
N GLU A 375 87.91 49.93 -43.12
CA GLU A 375 87.09 50.07 -44.33
C GLU A 375 86.21 48.85 -44.62
N ALA A 376 86.65 47.63 -44.29
CA ALA A 376 85.86 46.40 -44.43
C ALA A 376 84.75 46.27 -43.37
N GLU A 377 85.01 46.74 -42.14
CA GLU A 377 84.02 46.80 -41.06
C GLU A 377 82.95 47.86 -41.34
N GLU A 378 83.31 49.03 -41.89
CA GLU A 378 82.32 50.06 -42.25
C GLU A 378 81.50 49.69 -43.50
N ARG A 379 82.09 49.00 -44.51
CA ARG A 379 81.33 48.41 -45.63
C ARG A 379 80.25 47.45 -45.13
N HIS A 380 80.59 46.53 -44.22
CA HIS A 380 79.61 45.64 -43.59
C HIS A 380 78.50 46.39 -42.84
N ARG A 381 78.80 47.50 -42.15
CA ARG A 381 77.76 48.31 -41.47
C ARG A 381 76.77 48.91 -42.46
N VAL A 382 77.25 49.44 -43.59
CA VAL A 382 76.39 50.00 -44.64
C VAL A 382 75.50 48.91 -45.24
N GLU A 383 76.05 47.75 -45.59
CA GLU A 383 75.27 46.62 -46.10
C GLU A 383 74.20 46.16 -45.10
N ILE A 384 74.57 45.96 -43.82
CA ILE A 384 73.63 45.60 -42.75
C ILE A 384 72.52 46.65 -42.60
N SER A 385 72.81 47.93 -42.81
CA SER A 385 71.81 49.01 -42.81
C SER A 385 70.84 48.88 -43.99
N VAL A 386 71.36 48.67 -45.20
CA VAL A 386 70.56 48.47 -46.42
C VAL A 386 69.67 47.22 -46.31
N TYR A 387 70.19 46.10 -45.80
CA TYR A 387 69.40 44.89 -45.58
C TYR A 387 68.31 45.09 -44.53
N LYS A 388 68.58 45.80 -43.43
CA LYS A 388 67.55 46.19 -42.44
C LYS A 388 66.46 47.07 -43.04
N GLN A 389 66.81 47.98 -43.95
CA GLN A 389 65.83 48.85 -44.62
C GLN A 389 64.99 48.08 -45.65
N LYS A 390 65.59 47.17 -46.43
CA LYS A 390 64.86 46.24 -47.32
C LYS A 390 63.89 45.34 -46.53
N LEU A 391 64.34 44.76 -45.42
CA LEU A 391 63.50 43.92 -44.56
C LEU A 391 62.32 44.70 -43.97
N LYS A 392 62.52 45.95 -43.53
CA LYS A 392 61.42 46.82 -43.09
C LYS A 392 60.39 47.06 -44.20
N HIS A 393 60.82 47.27 -45.44
CA HIS A 393 59.91 47.49 -46.57
C HIS A 393 59.06 46.26 -46.85
N VAL A 394 59.67 45.07 -46.96
CA VAL A 394 58.96 43.79 -47.17
C VAL A 394 57.97 43.51 -46.02
N LEU A 395 58.36 43.77 -44.78
CA LEU A 395 57.46 43.62 -43.63
C LEU A 395 56.28 44.61 -43.66
N SER A 396 56.49 45.85 -44.11
CA SER A 396 55.39 46.82 -44.27
C SER A 396 54.45 46.45 -45.42
N GLU A 397 54.97 45.91 -46.51
CA GLU A 397 54.19 45.43 -47.67
C GLU A 397 53.36 44.19 -47.30
N GLN A 398 53.97 43.20 -46.63
CA GLN A 398 53.24 42.06 -46.08
C GLN A 398 52.17 42.48 -45.07
N HIS A 399 52.45 43.48 -44.22
CA HIS A 399 51.46 43.99 -43.27
C HIS A 399 50.28 44.68 -43.96
N GLN A 400 50.53 45.47 -45.01
CA GLN A 400 49.50 46.11 -45.82
C GLN A 400 48.62 45.06 -46.52
N ASN A 401 49.23 44.10 -47.23
CA ASN A 401 48.50 43.05 -47.94
C ASN A 401 47.65 42.19 -46.98
N VAL A 402 48.16 41.88 -45.79
CA VAL A 402 47.39 41.19 -44.73
C VAL A 402 46.27 42.06 -44.14
N SER A 403 46.41 43.39 -44.14
CA SER A 403 45.34 44.30 -43.74
C SER A 403 44.23 44.36 -44.79
N GLU A 404 44.58 44.46 -46.08
CA GLU A 404 43.62 44.51 -47.19
C GLU A 404 42.81 43.21 -47.28
N LEU A 405 43.48 42.05 -47.27
CA LEU A 405 42.81 40.75 -47.26
C LEU A 405 41.86 40.55 -46.05
N LYS A 406 42.16 41.17 -44.90
CA LYS A 406 41.26 41.16 -43.73
C LYS A 406 40.05 42.08 -43.92
N MET A 407 40.21 43.22 -44.58
CA MET A 407 39.11 44.13 -44.88
C MET A 407 38.17 43.52 -45.92
N ASP A 408 38.71 42.89 -46.97
CA ASP A 408 37.92 42.16 -47.97
C ASP A 408 37.17 40.97 -47.36
N ALA A 409 37.83 40.18 -46.52
CA ALA A 409 37.17 39.07 -45.80
C ALA A 409 36.05 39.57 -44.86
N ALA A 410 36.27 40.69 -44.16
CA ALA A 410 35.24 41.29 -43.30
C ALA A 410 34.05 41.84 -44.11
N ALA A 411 34.31 42.44 -45.28
CA ALA A 411 33.26 42.91 -46.19
C ALA A 411 32.44 41.74 -46.76
N ALA A 412 33.10 40.66 -47.21
CA ALA A 412 32.44 39.46 -47.70
C ALA A 412 31.60 38.76 -46.60
N ALA A 413 32.13 38.65 -45.39
CA ALA A 413 31.40 38.11 -44.25
C ALA A 413 30.17 38.97 -43.89
N SER A 414 30.29 40.30 -43.94
CA SER A 414 29.18 41.23 -43.71
C SER A 414 28.09 41.11 -44.78
N LEU A 415 28.47 40.89 -46.04
CA LEU A 415 27.53 40.68 -47.15
C LEU A 415 26.76 39.36 -46.99
N LEU A 416 27.46 38.27 -46.69
CA LEU A 416 26.85 36.96 -46.43
C LEU A 416 25.93 36.99 -45.20
N GLN A 417 26.35 37.62 -44.10
CA GLN A 417 25.53 37.81 -42.92
C GLN A 417 24.23 38.56 -43.27
N ARG A 418 24.32 39.63 -44.09
CA ARG A 418 23.14 40.36 -44.56
C ARG A 418 22.21 39.47 -45.38
N GLN A 419 22.71 38.75 -46.37
CA GLN A 419 21.93 37.85 -47.21
C GLN A 419 21.22 36.76 -46.39
N ASN A 420 21.90 36.19 -45.40
CA ASN A 420 21.31 35.24 -44.46
C ASN A 420 20.18 35.90 -43.64
N THR A 421 20.37 37.11 -43.09
CA THR A 421 19.30 37.81 -42.35
C THR A 421 18.09 38.16 -43.22
N GLU A 422 18.29 38.52 -44.49
CA GLU A 422 17.20 38.78 -45.42
C GLU A 422 16.44 37.49 -45.79
N SER A 423 17.16 36.37 -45.93
CA SER A 423 16.58 35.04 -46.16
C SER A 423 15.81 34.50 -44.94
N GLU A 424 16.37 34.66 -43.73
CA GLU A 424 15.69 34.34 -42.47
C GLU A 424 14.39 35.14 -42.30
N LEU A 425 14.39 36.43 -42.64
CA LEU A 425 13.18 37.26 -42.56
C LEU A 425 12.11 36.79 -43.56
N GLY A 426 12.50 36.36 -44.76
CA GLY A 426 11.61 35.68 -45.71
C GLY A 426 10.98 34.42 -45.09
N LEU A 427 11.81 33.45 -44.69
CA LEU A 427 11.36 32.19 -44.10
C LEU A 427 10.48 32.37 -42.84
N ARG A 428 10.79 33.34 -41.99
CA ARG A 428 9.96 33.69 -40.82
C ARG A 428 8.59 34.23 -41.24
N THR A 429 8.52 35.00 -42.32
CA THR A 429 7.26 35.53 -42.89
C THR A 429 6.42 34.41 -43.50
N ASP A 430 7.04 33.53 -44.30
CA ASP A 430 6.38 32.36 -44.89
C ASP A 430 5.86 31.41 -43.81
N THR A 431 6.64 31.19 -42.74
CA THR A 431 6.23 30.39 -41.58
C THR A 431 5.01 30.99 -40.88
N GLN A 432 4.93 32.31 -40.73
CA GLN A 432 3.75 32.98 -40.18
C GLN A 432 2.53 32.85 -41.10
N GLY A 433 2.72 32.93 -42.42
CA GLY A 433 1.66 32.67 -43.41
C GLY A 433 1.11 31.25 -43.31
N LEU A 434 1.98 30.23 -43.33
CA LEU A 434 1.60 28.83 -43.18
C LEU A 434 0.92 28.53 -41.83
N GLN A 435 1.33 29.21 -40.75
CA GLN A 435 0.64 29.14 -39.46
C GLN A 435 -0.76 29.78 -39.49
N ALA A 436 -0.96 30.87 -40.24
CA ALA A 436 -2.27 31.48 -40.43
C ALA A 436 -3.20 30.57 -41.25
N ASP A 437 -2.75 30.07 -42.40
CA ASP A 437 -3.46 29.08 -43.22
C ASP A 437 -3.83 27.83 -42.42
N GLY A 438 -2.91 27.34 -41.59
CA GLY A 438 -3.16 26.19 -40.71
C GLY A 438 -4.15 26.48 -39.58
N ARG A 439 -4.28 27.73 -39.12
CA ARG A 439 -5.36 28.14 -38.19
C ARG A 439 -6.69 28.23 -38.92
N GLU A 440 -6.71 28.80 -40.12
CA GLU A 440 -7.94 28.93 -40.91
C GLU A 440 -8.51 27.56 -41.33
N LYS A 441 -7.65 26.62 -41.75
CA LYS A 441 -8.06 25.24 -42.04
C LYS A 441 -8.72 24.57 -40.84
N ARG A 442 -8.07 24.59 -39.66
CA ARG A 442 -8.66 24.05 -38.41
C ARG A 442 -10.03 24.67 -38.11
N LEU A 443 -10.18 26.00 -38.21
CA LEU A 443 -11.49 26.64 -38.00
C LEU A 443 -12.56 26.18 -39.01
N ARG A 444 -12.20 25.86 -40.26
CA ARG A 444 -13.14 25.26 -41.23
C ARG A 444 -13.48 23.81 -40.88
N ASP A 445 -12.49 23.04 -40.44
CA ASP A 445 -12.66 21.63 -40.05
C ASP A 445 -13.51 21.51 -38.77
N ASP A 446 -13.25 22.35 -37.76
CA ASP A 446 -14.02 22.48 -36.52
C ASP A 446 -15.48 22.85 -36.81
N ASN A 447 -15.73 23.87 -37.64
CA ASN A 447 -17.09 24.24 -38.08
C ASN A 447 -17.80 23.09 -38.82
N CYS A 448 -17.07 22.29 -39.62
CA CYS A 448 -17.62 21.12 -40.31
C CYS A 448 -18.01 20.00 -39.33
N ILE A 449 -17.21 19.80 -38.27
CA ILE A 449 -17.53 18.88 -37.18
C ILE A 449 -18.76 19.35 -36.39
N GLU A 450 -18.87 20.66 -36.09
CA GLU A 450 -20.08 21.22 -35.47
C GLU A 450 -21.32 21.02 -36.36
N GLU A 451 -21.24 21.30 -37.66
CA GLU A 451 -22.32 21.02 -38.61
C GLU A 451 -22.72 19.53 -38.65
N LEU A 452 -21.75 18.61 -38.65
CA LEU A 452 -22.01 17.17 -38.68
C LEU A 452 -22.60 16.66 -37.37
N THR A 453 -22.15 17.15 -36.21
CA THR A 453 -22.73 16.78 -34.91
C THR A 453 -24.15 17.31 -34.75
N LEU A 454 -24.45 18.53 -35.23
CA LEU A 454 -25.81 19.07 -35.28
C LEU A 454 -26.74 18.24 -36.18
N LYS A 455 -26.29 17.87 -37.39
CA LYS A 455 -27.06 16.98 -38.29
C LYS A 455 -27.35 15.64 -37.62
N HIS A 456 -26.35 15.02 -36.99
CA HIS A 456 -26.53 13.76 -36.28
C HIS A 456 -27.47 13.87 -35.06
N GLN A 457 -27.44 14.97 -34.31
CA GLN A 457 -28.40 15.22 -33.23
C GLN A 457 -29.85 15.30 -33.74
N VAL A 458 -30.08 15.92 -34.91
CA VAL A 458 -31.40 15.97 -35.55
C VAL A 458 -31.85 14.57 -35.98
N GLU A 459 -30.99 13.79 -36.63
CA GLU A 459 -31.28 12.39 -37.02
C GLU A 459 -31.65 11.51 -35.82
N LEU A 460 -30.89 11.61 -34.71
CA LEU A 460 -31.18 10.89 -33.46
C LEU A 460 -32.51 11.34 -32.85
N MET A 461 -32.83 12.63 -32.89
CA MET A 461 -34.09 13.16 -32.40
C MET A 461 -35.29 12.69 -33.25
N GLU A 462 -35.17 12.66 -34.58
CA GLU A 462 -36.21 12.13 -35.47
C GLU A 462 -36.44 10.63 -35.24
N LEU A 463 -35.36 9.84 -35.16
CA LEU A 463 -35.41 8.41 -34.89
C LEU A 463 -36.06 8.11 -33.53
N THR A 464 -35.72 8.89 -32.48
CA THR A 464 -36.31 8.77 -31.15
C THR A 464 -37.81 9.08 -31.18
N ASN A 465 -38.21 10.17 -31.84
CA ASN A 465 -39.62 10.52 -32.02
C ASN A 465 -40.42 9.41 -32.73
N ASP A 466 -39.84 8.76 -33.74
CA ASP A 466 -40.49 7.65 -34.44
C ASP A 466 -40.56 6.36 -33.61
N PHE A 467 -39.57 6.07 -32.77
CA PHE A 467 -39.71 5.02 -31.76
C PHE A 467 -40.82 5.34 -30.75
N ASP A 468 -40.90 6.55 -30.21
CA ASP A 468 -41.98 6.94 -29.29
C ASP A 468 -43.36 6.94 -29.94
N ARG A 469 -43.47 7.30 -31.24
CA ARG A 469 -44.72 7.16 -32.02
C ARG A 469 -45.12 5.69 -32.14
N ARG A 470 -44.16 4.79 -32.39
CA ARG A 470 -44.38 3.34 -32.48
C ARG A 470 -44.77 2.72 -31.13
N VAL A 471 -44.12 3.13 -30.04
CA VAL A 471 -44.45 2.69 -28.66
C VAL A 471 -45.87 3.13 -28.31
N ARG A 472 -46.21 4.42 -28.42
CA ARG A 472 -47.56 4.93 -28.16
C ARG A 472 -48.62 4.27 -29.06
N GLY A 473 -48.27 3.99 -30.32
CA GLY A 473 -49.09 3.24 -31.27
C GLY A 473 -49.30 1.77 -30.90
N LEU A 474 -48.41 1.15 -30.13
CA LEU A 474 -48.59 -0.18 -29.54
C LEU A 474 -49.41 -0.12 -28.25
N GLU A 475 -49.12 0.82 -27.35
CA GLU A 475 -49.86 1.03 -26.11
C GLU A 475 -51.36 1.21 -26.37
N VAL A 476 -51.74 2.07 -27.31
CA VAL A 476 -53.14 2.27 -27.71
C VAL A 476 -53.77 0.99 -28.26
N LYS A 477 -53.03 0.17 -29.03
CA LYS A 477 -53.52 -1.13 -29.54
C LYS A 477 -53.71 -2.15 -28.41
N HIS A 478 -52.80 -2.19 -27.44
CA HIS A 478 -52.89 -3.08 -26.29
C HIS A 478 -54.00 -2.65 -25.32
N HIS A 479 -54.15 -1.35 -25.05
CA HIS A 479 -55.25 -0.80 -24.26
C HIS A 479 -56.61 -1.11 -24.89
N LYS A 480 -56.75 -0.91 -26.22
CA LYS A 480 -57.99 -1.24 -26.94
C LYS A 480 -58.30 -2.75 -26.94
N LYS A 481 -57.28 -3.62 -27.04
CA LYS A 481 -57.45 -5.07 -26.84
C LYS A 481 -57.91 -5.41 -25.41
N MET A 482 -57.32 -4.77 -24.41
CA MET A 482 -57.68 -4.96 -23.00
C MET A 482 -59.13 -4.54 -22.73
N GLN A 483 -59.55 -3.39 -23.26
CA GLN A 483 -60.92 -2.91 -23.15
C GLN A 483 -61.93 -3.88 -23.79
N VAL A 484 -61.65 -4.37 -25.01
CA VAL A 484 -62.51 -5.35 -25.69
C VAL A 484 -62.59 -6.68 -24.93
N MET A 485 -61.48 -7.14 -24.33
CA MET A 485 -61.46 -8.34 -23.48
C MET A 485 -62.29 -8.14 -22.20
N MET A 486 -62.12 -7.00 -21.52
CA MET A 486 -62.89 -6.64 -20.32
C MET A 486 -64.39 -6.50 -20.61
N GLU A 487 -64.76 -5.95 -21.76
CA GLU A 487 -66.15 -5.91 -22.22
C GLU A 487 -66.70 -7.32 -22.50
N ALA A 488 -65.94 -8.20 -23.15
CA ALA A 488 -66.36 -9.56 -23.46
C ALA A 488 -66.59 -10.38 -22.17
N GLU A 489 -65.64 -10.32 -21.23
CA GLU A 489 -65.78 -10.92 -19.89
C GLU A 489 -66.96 -10.31 -19.11
N GLY A 490 -67.13 -8.99 -19.16
CA GLY A 490 -68.28 -8.33 -18.55
C GLY A 490 -69.62 -8.73 -19.19
N ARG A 491 -69.67 -9.03 -20.48
CA ARG A 491 -70.86 -9.58 -21.16
C ARG A 491 -71.12 -11.03 -20.73
N LYS A 492 -70.07 -11.86 -20.66
CA LYS A 492 -70.13 -13.26 -20.20
C LYS A 492 -70.71 -13.38 -18.79
N ARG A 493 -70.16 -12.62 -17.83
CA ARG A 493 -70.65 -12.59 -16.43
C ARG A 493 -72.10 -12.13 -16.31
N ARG A 494 -72.56 -11.21 -17.18
CA ARG A 494 -73.98 -10.82 -17.24
C ARG A 494 -74.87 -11.93 -17.81
N SER A 495 -74.41 -12.72 -18.78
CA SER A 495 -75.14 -13.94 -19.21
C SER A 495 -75.27 -14.93 -18.06
N GLU A 496 -74.16 -15.23 -17.37
CA GLU A 496 -74.12 -16.18 -16.26
C GLU A 496 -75.01 -15.75 -15.07
N VAL A 497 -75.10 -14.44 -14.79
CA VAL A 497 -76.02 -13.87 -13.80
C VAL A 497 -77.48 -13.96 -14.27
N ASN A 498 -77.80 -13.56 -15.51
CA ASN A 498 -79.16 -13.68 -16.04
C ASN A 498 -79.64 -15.15 -16.05
N GLU A 499 -78.76 -16.09 -16.40
CA GLU A 499 -79.05 -17.53 -16.36
C GLU A 499 -79.23 -18.07 -14.93
N LEU A 500 -78.62 -17.45 -13.91
CA LEU A 500 -78.89 -17.71 -12.50
C LEU A 500 -80.25 -17.13 -12.07
N GLU A 501 -80.54 -15.88 -12.44
CA GLU A 501 -81.82 -15.22 -12.16
C GLU A 501 -82.99 -15.99 -12.81
N ASP A 502 -82.88 -16.38 -14.08
CA ASP A 502 -83.90 -17.20 -14.75
C ASP A 502 -84.09 -18.57 -14.10
N ARG A 503 -83.03 -19.18 -13.53
CA ARG A 503 -83.16 -20.42 -12.76
C ARG A 503 -83.85 -20.17 -11.41
N MET A 504 -83.51 -19.08 -10.73
CA MET A 504 -84.16 -18.68 -9.47
C MET A 504 -85.64 -18.35 -9.69
N ASN A 505 -85.97 -17.56 -10.70
CA ASN A 505 -87.33 -17.19 -11.09
C ASN A 505 -88.17 -18.43 -11.45
N ARG A 506 -87.62 -19.39 -12.21
CA ARG A 506 -88.27 -20.68 -12.47
C ARG A 506 -88.49 -21.49 -11.20
N ARG A 507 -87.57 -21.49 -10.23
CA ARG A 507 -87.77 -22.17 -8.94
C ARG A 507 -88.81 -21.48 -8.06
N VAL A 508 -88.86 -20.15 -8.05
CA VAL A 508 -89.90 -19.37 -7.36
C VAL A 508 -91.27 -19.66 -7.96
N ALA A 509 -91.40 -19.71 -9.29
CA ALA A 509 -92.65 -20.07 -9.97
C ALA A 509 -93.11 -21.51 -9.60
N SER A 510 -92.19 -22.49 -9.60
CA SER A 510 -92.47 -23.86 -9.15
C SER A 510 -93.00 -23.89 -7.72
N LEU A 511 -92.34 -23.18 -6.80
CA LEU A 511 -92.75 -23.08 -5.40
C LEU A 511 -94.11 -22.39 -5.24
N MET A 512 -94.38 -21.32 -5.98
CA MET A 512 -95.70 -20.67 -5.98
C MET A 512 -96.81 -21.61 -6.46
N GLU A 513 -96.54 -22.44 -7.48
CA GLU A 513 -97.52 -23.41 -7.99
C GLU A 513 -97.71 -24.60 -7.03
N GLU A 514 -96.63 -25.07 -6.39
CA GLU A 514 -96.66 -26.07 -5.31
C GLU A 514 -97.47 -25.55 -4.10
N HIS A 515 -97.24 -24.31 -3.68
CA HIS A 515 -97.99 -23.66 -2.60
C HIS A 515 -99.46 -23.44 -2.98
N ALA A 516 -99.76 -23.05 -4.22
CA ALA A 516 -101.14 -22.89 -4.71
C ALA A 516 -101.89 -24.23 -4.82
N ARG A 517 -101.19 -25.34 -5.13
CA ARG A 517 -101.75 -26.70 -5.05
C ARG A 517 -102.04 -27.09 -3.59
N ALA A 518 -101.14 -26.78 -2.66
CA ALA A 518 -101.36 -27.03 -1.23
C ALA A 518 -102.53 -26.21 -0.66
N LEU A 519 -102.68 -24.95 -1.08
CA LEU A 519 -103.80 -24.09 -0.67
C LEU A 519 -105.15 -24.68 -1.13
N ARG A 520 -105.26 -25.07 -2.41
CA ARG A 520 -106.49 -25.71 -2.93
C ARG A 520 -106.82 -27.01 -2.21
N GLY A 521 -105.83 -27.84 -1.88
CA GLY A 521 -106.04 -29.05 -1.08
C GLY A 521 -106.56 -28.74 0.35
N ALA A 522 -106.16 -27.62 0.94
CA ALA A 522 -106.67 -27.16 2.24
C ALA A 522 -108.10 -26.57 2.12
N GLU A 523 -108.41 -25.87 1.03
CA GLU A 523 -109.76 -25.37 0.71
C GLU A 523 -110.72 -26.54 0.47
N GLU A 524 -110.34 -27.52 -0.34
CA GLU A 524 -111.08 -28.77 -0.58
C GLU A 524 -111.33 -29.54 0.72
N TYR A 525 -110.32 -29.66 1.57
CA TYR A 525 -110.46 -30.27 2.91
C TYR A 525 -111.44 -29.49 3.79
N HIS A 526 -111.35 -28.16 3.82
CA HIS A 526 -112.26 -27.34 4.64
C HIS A 526 -113.71 -27.42 4.15
N CYS A 527 -113.95 -27.38 2.83
CA CYS A 527 -115.26 -27.63 2.22
C CYS A 527 -115.79 -29.04 2.57
N GLY A 528 -114.93 -30.06 2.56
CA GLY A 528 -115.26 -31.42 2.99
C GLY A 528 -115.67 -31.50 4.48
N VAL A 529 -115.01 -30.73 5.35
CA VAL A 529 -115.38 -30.62 6.77
C VAL A 529 -116.70 -29.86 6.94
N GLN A 530 -116.92 -28.74 6.26
CA GLN A 530 -118.20 -28.01 6.30
C GLN A 530 -119.37 -28.88 5.81
N SER A 531 -119.18 -29.66 4.74
CA SER A 531 -120.20 -30.59 4.24
C SER A 531 -120.54 -31.69 5.25
N LYS A 532 -119.59 -32.14 6.08
CA LYS A 532 -119.85 -33.10 7.18
C LYS A 532 -120.59 -32.45 8.34
N ILE A 533 -120.20 -31.26 8.76
CA ILE A 533 -120.92 -30.51 9.80
C ILE A 533 -122.40 -30.31 9.39
N LEU A 534 -122.67 -30.04 8.11
CA LEU A 534 -124.03 -29.92 7.56
C LEU A 534 -124.81 -31.25 7.45
N THR A 535 -124.14 -32.41 7.39
CA THR A 535 -124.84 -33.71 7.53
C THR A 535 -125.08 -34.06 8.99
N ASP A 536 -124.08 -33.82 9.84
CA ASP A 536 -124.11 -34.18 11.26
C ASP A 536 -125.16 -33.33 12.02
N GLN A 537 -125.33 -32.05 11.65
CA GLN A 537 -126.41 -31.20 12.15
C GLN A 537 -127.81 -31.78 11.90
N LYS A 538 -128.06 -32.41 10.74
CA LYS A 538 -129.36 -33.01 10.43
C LYS A 538 -129.64 -34.26 11.25
N VAL A 539 -128.61 -35.08 11.49
CA VAL A 539 -128.73 -36.26 12.38
C VAL A 539 -129.05 -35.82 13.81
N LEU A 540 -128.38 -34.76 14.30
CA LEU A 540 -128.63 -34.21 15.63
C LEU A 540 -130.03 -33.59 15.79
N GLU A 541 -130.63 -33.04 14.73
CA GLU A 541 -132.03 -32.58 14.73
C GLU A 541 -133.03 -33.75 14.87
N GLU A 542 -132.76 -34.90 14.23
CA GLU A 542 -133.58 -36.11 14.36
C GLU A 542 -133.42 -36.77 15.76
N GLU A 543 -132.21 -36.82 16.31
CA GLU A 543 -131.95 -37.35 17.65
C GLU A 543 -132.59 -36.48 18.77
N ALA A 544 -132.58 -35.15 18.61
CA ALA A 544 -133.17 -34.22 19.57
C ALA A 544 -134.68 -34.44 19.79
N ALA A 545 -135.41 -34.80 18.71
CA ALA A 545 -136.85 -35.05 18.77
C ALA A 545 -137.19 -36.29 19.63
N GLU A 546 -136.37 -37.34 19.58
CA GLU A 546 -136.62 -38.56 20.36
C GLU A 546 -136.24 -38.40 21.84
N VAL A 547 -135.20 -37.59 22.15
CA VAL A 547 -134.85 -37.21 23.54
C VAL A 547 -135.97 -36.40 24.20
N GLN A 548 -136.58 -35.45 23.48
CA GLN A 548 -137.67 -34.61 23.99
C GLN A 548 -138.89 -35.42 24.46
N LYS A 549 -139.11 -36.59 23.84
CA LYS A 549 -140.15 -37.57 24.16
C LYS A 549 -139.87 -38.37 25.44
N GLN A 550 -138.60 -38.53 25.80
CA GLN A 550 -138.16 -39.21 27.03
C GLN A 550 -138.23 -38.26 28.24
N LEU A 551 -137.92 -36.97 28.03
CA LEU A 551 -137.95 -35.93 29.06
C LEU A 551 -139.30 -35.86 29.80
N LEU A 552 -140.41 -35.92 29.06
CA LEU A 552 -141.78 -35.91 29.60
C LEU A 552 -142.10 -37.08 30.57
N ARG A 553 -141.34 -38.17 30.54
CA ARG A 553 -141.51 -39.30 31.48
C ARG A 553 -140.76 -39.10 32.80
N ALA A 554 -139.62 -38.41 32.77
CA ALA A 554 -138.85 -38.09 33.96
C ALA A 554 -139.54 -37.02 34.83
N ASP A 555 -140.18 -36.03 34.19
CA ASP A 555 -140.78 -34.87 34.86
C ASP A 555 -141.92 -35.27 35.83
N HIS A 556 -142.70 -36.31 35.48
CA HIS A 556 -143.74 -36.85 36.36
C HIS A 556 -143.18 -37.49 37.64
N GLN A 557 -142.00 -38.13 37.56
CA GLN A 557 -141.32 -38.73 38.72
C GLN A 557 -140.69 -37.64 39.60
N LEU A 558 -140.19 -36.56 38.99
CA LEU A 558 -139.62 -35.42 39.70
C LEU A 558 -140.65 -34.72 40.61
N SER A 559 -141.90 -34.63 40.17
CA SER A 559 -143.01 -34.00 40.92
C SER A 559 -143.24 -34.65 42.30
N VAL A 560 -143.19 -35.98 42.38
CA VAL A 560 -143.38 -36.73 43.65
C VAL A 560 -142.27 -36.39 44.65
N ALA A 561 -141.01 -36.38 44.20
CA ALA A 561 -139.85 -36.08 45.06
C ALA A 561 -139.81 -34.62 45.55
N GLN A 562 -140.45 -33.68 44.85
CA GLN A 562 -140.52 -32.27 45.26
C GLN A 562 -141.47 -32.03 46.44
N GLN A 563 -142.47 -32.89 46.65
CA GLN A 563 -143.46 -32.69 47.72
C GLN A 563 -142.86 -33.00 49.11
N GLU A 564 -142.03 -34.04 49.23
CA GLU A 564 -141.30 -34.33 50.48
C GLU A 564 -140.22 -33.27 50.79
N ASN A 565 -139.58 -32.74 49.75
CA ASN A 565 -138.49 -31.75 49.87
C ASN A 565 -138.95 -30.40 50.49
N ARG A 566 -140.25 -30.08 50.45
CA ARG A 566 -140.79 -28.92 51.19
C ARG A 566 -140.75 -29.15 52.70
N ARG A 567 -141.17 -30.32 53.18
CA ARG A 567 -141.29 -30.64 54.61
C ARG A 567 -139.95 -30.62 55.34
N LEU A 568 -138.86 -31.01 54.67
CA LEU A 568 -137.51 -31.01 55.24
C LEU A 568 -136.88 -29.62 55.39
N ARG A 569 -137.41 -28.58 54.71
CA ARG A 569 -136.84 -27.22 54.78
C ARG A 569 -137.26 -26.48 56.04
N GLU A 570 -138.40 -26.81 56.64
CA GLU A 570 -138.87 -26.20 57.88
C GLU A 570 -137.97 -26.59 59.07
N SER A 571 -137.58 -27.87 59.18
CA SER A 571 -136.58 -28.34 60.17
C SER A 571 -135.15 -27.83 59.92
N LEU A 572 -134.83 -27.27 58.74
CA LEU A 572 -133.50 -26.66 58.53
C LEU A 572 -133.35 -25.35 59.32
N GLN A 573 -134.45 -24.66 59.61
CA GLN A 573 -134.47 -23.41 60.38
C GLN A 573 -134.15 -23.64 61.87
N GLU A 574 -134.53 -24.80 62.44
CA GLU A 574 -134.05 -25.22 63.78
C GLU A 574 -132.52 -25.43 63.79
N ASN A 575 -131.96 -26.02 62.73
CA ASN A 575 -130.54 -26.33 62.65
C ASN A 575 -129.65 -25.08 62.52
N GLN A 576 -130.22 -23.89 62.28
CA GLN A 576 -129.46 -22.62 62.37
C GLN A 576 -128.98 -22.31 63.80
N GLN A 577 -129.53 -22.98 64.83
CA GLN A 577 -128.99 -22.92 66.20
C GLN A 577 -127.65 -23.68 66.36
N LYS A 578 -127.23 -24.53 65.40
CA LYS A 578 -125.95 -25.28 65.43
C LYS A 578 -124.76 -24.52 64.83
N LEU A 579 -124.88 -23.20 64.68
CA LEU A 579 -123.85 -22.32 64.11
C LEU A 579 -122.42 -22.45 64.71
N PRO A 580 -122.20 -22.86 65.98
CA PRO A 580 -120.84 -23.01 66.53
C PRO A 580 -120.00 -24.13 65.90
N GLU A 581 -120.58 -25.29 65.57
CA GLU A 581 -119.80 -26.50 65.18
C GLU A 581 -119.11 -26.33 63.82
N LEU A 582 -119.79 -25.70 62.87
CA LEU A 582 -119.26 -25.39 61.53
C LEU A 582 -118.07 -24.42 61.53
N ARG A 583 -117.78 -23.74 62.66
CA ARG A 583 -116.59 -22.88 62.78
C ARG A 583 -115.29 -23.69 62.98
N LEU A 584 -115.34 -24.90 63.55
CA LEU A 584 -114.15 -25.74 63.69
C LEU A 584 -113.65 -26.26 62.33
N GLN A 585 -114.56 -26.77 61.49
CA GLN A 585 -114.22 -27.32 60.18
C GLN A 585 -113.59 -26.27 59.23
N LEU A 586 -113.98 -25.00 59.39
CA LEU A 586 -113.38 -23.86 58.69
C LEU A 586 -111.95 -23.52 59.19
N GLN A 587 -111.58 -23.97 60.39
CA GLN A 587 -110.24 -23.78 60.96
C GLN A 587 -109.24 -24.79 60.37
N ASP A 588 -109.63 -26.06 60.21
CA ASP A 588 -108.77 -27.09 59.62
C ASP A 588 -108.48 -26.86 58.13
N TYR A 589 -109.46 -26.37 57.35
CA TYR A 589 -109.25 -25.99 55.95
C TYR A 589 -108.16 -24.90 55.79
N ASN A 590 -108.14 -23.91 56.69
CA ASN A 590 -107.11 -22.88 56.71
C ASN A 590 -105.74 -23.41 57.16
N ARG A 591 -105.72 -24.44 58.02
CA ARG A 591 -104.50 -25.12 58.48
C ARG A 591 -103.79 -25.85 57.33
N ALA A 592 -104.54 -26.55 56.48
CA ALA A 592 -104.01 -27.20 55.28
C ALA A 592 -103.46 -26.18 54.26
N ARG A 593 -104.16 -25.04 54.07
CA ARG A 593 -103.70 -23.95 53.20
C ARG A 593 -102.37 -23.35 53.64
N ALA A 594 -102.14 -23.21 54.95
CA ALA A 594 -100.86 -22.72 55.48
C ALA A 594 -99.70 -23.70 55.22
N GLN A 595 -99.94 -25.01 55.38
CA GLN A 595 -98.93 -26.05 55.12
C GLN A 595 -98.44 -26.05 53.67
N MET A 596 -99.33 -25.81 52.69
CA MET A 596 -98.96 -25.70 51.28
C MET A 596 -97.94 -24.57 51.01
N VAL A 597 -98.06 -23.44 51.71
CA VAL A 597 -97.12 -22.31 51.58
C VAL A 597 -95.73 -22.68 52.13
N THR A 598 -95.67 -23.34 53.29
CA THR A 598 -94.39 -23.83 53.84
C THR A 598 -93.72 -24.89 52.97
N SER A 599 -94.50 -25.76 52.31
CA SER A 599 -93.95 -26.71 51.34
C SER A 599 -93.35 -26.01 50.12
N ARG A 600 -93.99 -24.95 49.62
CA ARG A 600 -93.51 -24.16 48.47
C ARG A 600 -92.24 -23.36 48.79
N ALA A 601 -92.00 -23.01 50.06
CA ALA A 601 -90.74 -22.42 50.50
C ALA A 601 -89.59 -23.45 50.51
N ARG A 602 -89.85 -24.70 50.93
CA ARG A 602 -88.85 -25.78 50.95
C ARG A 602 -88.34 -26.14 49.55
N VAL A 603 -89.19 -26.12 48.53
CA VAL A 603 -88.78 -26.38 47.13
C VAL A 603 -87.68 -25.42 46.68
N LYS A 604 -87.74 -24.13 47.06
CA LYS A 604 -86.72 -23.14 46.66
C LYS A 604 -85.34 -23.40 47.26
N VAL A 605 -85.27 -23.89 48.49
CA VAL A 605 -83.98 -24.23 49.13
C VAL A 605 -83.33 -25.40 48.39
N VAL A 606 -84.12 -26.42 48.03
CA VAL A 606 -83.66 -27.57 47.24
C VAL A 606 -83.24 -27.15 45.81
N GLU A 607 -83.86 -26.13 45.22
CA GLU A 607 -83.44 -25.54 43.94
C GLU A 607 -82.12 -24.76 44.01
N GLU A 608 -81.66 -24.34 45.20
CA GLU A 608 -80.35 -23.73 45.42
C GLU A 608 -79.29 -24.82 45.73
N GLU A 609 -79.58 -25.73 46.67
CA GLU A 609 -78.73 -26.89 46.99
C GLU A 609 -78.38 -27.74 45.75
N LEU A 610 -79.30 -27.90 44.80
CA LEU A 610 -79.07 -28.64 43.56
C LEU A 610 -78.04 -27.97 42.63
N ARG A 611 -77.91 -26.63 42.66
CA ARG A 611 -76.94 -25.91 41.80
C ARG A 611 -75.52 -26.09 42.30
N ASP A 612 -75.31 -25.90 43.60
CA ASP A 612 -73.98 -26.01 44.20
C ASP A 612 -73.43 -27.45 44.06
N LEU A 613 -74.28 -28.46 44.29
CA LEU A 613 -73.92 -29.87 44.12
C LEU A 613 -73.62 -30.26 42.66
N THR A 614 -74.15 -29.52 41.68
CA THR A 614 -73.83 -29.74 40.25
C THR A 614 -72.41 -29.28 39.92
N VAL A 615 -71.95 -28.14 40.48
CA VAL A 615 -70.59 -27.63 40.26
C VAL A 615 -69.55 -28.53 40.96
N GLU A 616 -69.85 -29.05 42.15
CA GLU A 616 -68.99 -30.06 42.79
C GLU A 616 -68.89 -31.36 41.97
N HIS A 617 -69.91 -31.73 41.20
CA HIS A 617 -69.92 -32.94 40.38
C HIS A 617 -69.06 -32.85 39.10
N GLU A 618 -68.89 -31.66 38.51
CA GLU A 618 -68.00 -31.50 37.34
C GLU A 618 -66.52 -31.56 37.75
N LEU A 619 -66.15 -30.94 38.88
CA LEU A 619 -64.82 -31.11 39.50
C LEU A 619 -64.63 -32.55 40.00
N LEU A 620 -65.69 -33.16 40.56
CA LEU A 620 -65.97 -34.59 40.63
C LEU A 620 -65.24 -35.51 39.63
N LEU A 621 -65.36 -35.18 38.35
CA LEU A 621 -65.08 -36.11 37.24
C LEU A 621 -63.66 -35.97 36.68
N GLN A 622 -63.09 -34.77 36.67
CA GLN A 622 -61.68 -34.57 36.27
C GLN A 622 -60.72 -35.24 37.28
N ALA A 623 -61.15 -35.40 38.54
CA ALA A 623 -60.45 -36.20 39.56
C ALA A 623 -60.23 -37.64 39.13
N PHE A 624 -61.26 -38.23 38.56
CA PHE A 624 -61.34 -39.66 38.29
C PHE A 624 -60.40 -40.05 37.14
N GLU A 625 -60.27 -39.21 36.11
CA GLU A 625 -59.47 -39.54 34.92
C GLU A 625 -57.96 -39.62 35.20
N LYS A 626 -57.37 -38.67 35.95
CA LYS A 626 -55.92 -38.76 36.29
C LYS A 626 -55.62 -39.93 37.22
N VAL A 627 -56.43 -40.14 38.26
CA VAL A 627 -56.21 -41.22 39.23
C VAL A 627 -56.32 -42.61 38.56
N GLN A 628 -57.14 -42.75 37.50
CA GLN A 628 -57.13 -43.97 36.70
C GLN A 628 -55.86 -44.18 35.87
N GLN A 629 -55.23 -43.12 35.35
CA GLN A 629 -53.98 -43.24 34.60
C GLN A 629 -52.80 -43.63 35.51
N GLU A 630 -52.72 -43.05 36.71
CA GLU A 630 -51.68 -43.38 37.70
C GLU A 630 -51.80 -44.83 38.19
N ARG A 631 -53.03 -45.32 38.42
CA ARG A 631 -53.33 -46.74 38.76
C ARG A 631 -52.69 -47.72 37.77
N ASP A 632 -52.82 -47.45 36.47
CA ASP A 632 -52.47 -48.43 35.42
C ASP A 632 -50.97 -48.49 35.11
N GLU A 633 -50.21 -47.43 35.41
CA GLU A 633 -48.73 -47.53 35.48
C GLU A 633 -48.26 -48.29 36.72
N LEU A 634 -48.90 -48.07 37.87
CA LEU A 634 -48.47 -48.62 39.15
C LEU A 634 -48.70 -50.14 39.20
N LEU A 635 -49.83 -50.63 38.66
CA LEU A 635 -50.10 -52.06 38.43
C LEU A 635 -49.03 -52.73 37.56
N ARG A 636 -48.52 -52.03 36.54
CA ARG A 636 -47.50 -52.56 35.63
C ARG A 636 -46.16 -52.76 36.35
N ARG A 637 -45.70 -51.76 37.12
CA ARG A 637 -44.46 -51.84 37.93
C ARG A 637 -44.57 -52.86 39.09
N GLN A 638 -45.76 -53.06 39.65
CA GLN A 638 -45.98 -54.03 40.72
C GLN A 638 -45.76 -55.48 40.26
N MET A 639 -46.11 -55.80 39.02
CA MET A 639 -46.04 -57.17 38.49
C MET A 639 -44.58 -57.64 38.30
N ASP A 640 -43.70 -56.77 37.81
CA ASP A 640 -42.27 -57.08 37.65
C ASP A 640 -41.58 -57.33 39.01
N ALA A 641 -41.93 -56.54 40.03
CA ALA A 641 -41.36 -56.67 41.38
C ALA A 641 -41.76 -57.98 42.11
N ILE A 642 -42.91 -58.56 41.77
CA ILE A 642 -43.40 -59.81 42.38
C ILE A 642 -42.57 -61.02 41.93
N LEU A 643 -42.20 -61.10 40.65
CA LEU A 643 -41.40 -62.21 40.10
C LEU A 643 -40.00 -62.27 40.72
N ASP A 644 -39.37 -61.11 40.89
CA ASP A 644 -38.02 -60.98 41.45
C ASP A 644 -37.97 -61.29 42.97
N LEU A 645 -39.10 -61.10 43.68
CA LEU A 645 -39.27 -61.54 45.07
C LEU A 645 -39.51 -63.05 45.20
N GLN A 646 -40.25 -63.69 44.29
CA GLN A 646 -40.52 -65.13 44.34
C GLN A 646 -39.24 -65.98 44.21
N GLN A 647 -38.28 -65.56 43.37
CA GLN A 647 -36.97 -66.24 43.29
C GLN A 647 -36.18 -66.14 44.62
N LYS A 648 -36.36 -65.05 45.37
CA LYS A 648 -35.69 -64.79 46.65
C LYS A 648 -36.41 -65.43 47.85
N SER A 649 -37.71 -65.74 47.74
CA SER A 649 -38.46 -66.44 48.80
C SER A 649 -38.20 -67.95 48.80
N GLY A 650 -38.20 -68.63 47.65
CA GLY A 650 -38.06 -70.10 47.58
C GLY A 650 -36.74 -70.62 48.18
N LEU A 651 -35.64 -69.89 48.00
CA LEU A 651 -34.34 -70.19 48.65
C LEU A 651 -34.36 -70.04 50.18
N LYS A 652 -35.28 -69.24 50.70
CA LYS A 652 -35.48 -68.97 52.14
C LYS A 652 -36.44 -70.00 52.77
N GLU A 653 -37.43 -70.42 52.00
CA GLU A 653 -38.47 -71.38 52.35
C GLU A 653 -37.89 -72.78 52.63
N LEU A 654 -37.09 -73.32 51.71
CA LEU A 654 -36.39 -74.61 51.85
C LEU A 654 -35.41 -74.65 53.05
N LEU A 655 -34.88 -73.48 53.44
CA LEU A 655 -34.05 -73.30 54.63
C LEU A 655 -34.86 -73.25 55.95
N LEU A 656 -36.12 -72.85 55.88
CA LEU A 656 -37.06 -72.83 57.00
C LEU A 656 -37.73 -74.19 57.21
N GLU A 657 -38.14 -74.88 56.15
CA GLU A 657 -38.69 -76.26 56.21
C GLU A 657 -37.76 -77.20 57.00
N ARG A 658 -36.45 -77.13 56.73
CA ARG A 658 -35.45 -77.97 57.39
C ARG A 658 -35.26 -77.65 58.87
N LYS A 659 -35.60 -76.44 59.33
CA LYS A 659 -35.70 -76.08 60.75
C LYS A 659 -37.06 -76.46 61.34
N LEU A 660 -38.14 -76.34 60.57
CA LEU A 660 -39.49 -76.75 60.96
C LEU A 660 -39.53 -78.24 61.26
N ALA A 661 -39.01 -79.11 60.38
CA ALA A 661 -38.95 -80.55 60.62
C ALA A 661 -38.25 -80.92 61.94
N ALA A 662 -37.14 -80.25 62.27
CA ALA A 662 -36.43 -80.45 63.53
C ALA A 662 -37.24 -79.98 64.76
N LEU A 663 -38.01 -78.90 64.64
CA LEU A 663 -38.90 -78.41 65.70
C LEU A 663 -40.14 -79.28 65.86
N THR A 664 -40.79 -79.71 64.77
CA THR A 664 -41.92 -80.64 64.78
C THR A 664 -41.57 -81.92 65.53
N GLN A 665 -40.39 -82.51 65.26
CA GLN A 665 -39.92 -83.71 65.97
C GLN A 665 -39.67 -83.49 67.48
N THR A 666 -39.49 -82.23 67.93
CA THR A 666 -39.46 -81.90 69.37
C THR A 666 -40.85 -81.63 69.98
N VAL A 667 -41.82 -81.21 69.16
CA VAL A 667 -43.23 -81.05 69.55
C VAL A 667 -43.91 -82.41 69.67
N GLU A 668 -43.75 -83.29 68.67
CA GLU A 668 -44.26 -84.68 68.70
C GLU A 668 -43.79 -85.43 69.96
N LYS A 669 -42.53 -85.23 70.36
CA LYS A 669 -41.96 -85.78 71.61
C LYS A 669 -42.56 -85.20 72.89
N LYS A 670 -43.16 -84.01 72.84
CA LYS A 670 -43.84 -83.35 73.97
C LYS A 670 -45.33 -83.68 74.00
N GLU A 671 -45.97 -83.82 72.85
CA GLU A 671 -47.33 -84.31 72.71
C GLU A 671 -47.42 -85.77 73.15
N ALA A 672 -46.48 -86.63 72.74
CA ALA A 672 -46.37 -88.00 73.25
C ALA A 672 -46.16 -88.09 74.78
N GLN A 673 -45.58 -87.05 75.41
CA GLN A 673 -45.47 -86.97 76.87
C GLN A 673 -46.77 -86.49 77.55
N LEU A 674 -47.58 -85.67 76.87
CA LEU A 674 -48.88 -85.21 77.38
C LEU A 674 -49.95 -86.28 77.24
N CYS A 675 -50.09 -86.89 76.05
CA CYS A 675 -51.07 -87.94 75.80
C CYS A 675 -50.84 -89.20 76.67
N ALA A 676 -49.60 -89.45 77.13
CA ALA A 676 -49.29 -90.51 78.09
C ALA A 676 -49.80 -90.22 79.52
N VAL A 677 -49.86 -88.95 79.93
CA VAL A 677 -50.41 -88.53 81.23
C VAL A 677 -51.94 -88.51 81.16
N LEU A 678 -52.50 -88.03 80.04
CA LEU A 678 -53.95 -87.87 79.86
C LEU A 678 -54.67 -89.17 79.43
N SER A 679 -53.92 -90.24 79.17
CA SER A 679 -54.43 -91.62 79.08
C SER A 679 -54.35 -92.41 80.40
N THR A 680 -53.92 -91.80 81.51
CA THR A 680 -53.94 -92.42 82.86
C THR A 680 -54.77 -91.67 83.90
N ALA A 681 -55.48 -90.61 83.48
CA ALA A 681 -56.60 -90.00 84.21
C ALA A 681 -57.75 -89.72 83.22
N THR A 682 -58.69 -90.66 83.11
CA THR A 682 -59.64 -90.75 82.00
C THR A 682 -60.83 -89.79 82.15
N ASP A 683 -60.68 -88.56 81.62
CA ASP A 683 -61.40 -88.15 80.39
C ASP A 683 -60.98 -86.74 79.87
N GLN A 684 -60.13 -86.76 78.84
CA GLN A 684 -59.91 -85.80 77.73
C GLN A 684 -59.76 -84.26 77.98
N GLU A 685 -58.51 -83.80 77.87
CA GLU A 685 -57.94 -82.87 76.85
C GLU A 685 -58.89 -81.94 76.04
N ALA A 686 -58.55 -80.69 75.66
CA ALA A 686 -57.37 -79.80 75.85
C ALA A 686 -57.82 -78.35 75.50
N GLY A 687 -57.04 -77.25 75.52
CA GLY A 687 -55.62 -76.98 75.82
C GLY A 687 -55.32 -75.47 75.62
N CYS A 688 -54.48 -74.86 76.45
CA CYS A 688 -54.47 -73.40 76.70
C CYS A 688 -53.71 -72.52 75.65
N SER A 689 -53.67 -72.91 74.37
CA SER A 689 -52.68 -72.39 73.40
C SER A 689 -53.10 -71.13 72.60
N ALA A 690 -54.37 -70.72 72.66
CA ALA A 690 -54.87 -69.60 71.84
C ALA A 690 -54.56 -68.19 72.41
N ALA A 691 -54.41 -68.06 73.73
CA ALA A 691 -54.59 -66.78 74.42
C ALA A 691 -53.53 -65.70 74.13
N ASN A 692 -52.25 -66.07 73.99
CA ASN A 692 -51.16 -65.08 74.00
C ASN A 692 -50.78 -64.53 72.62
N LYS A 693 -51.13 -65.22 71.51
CA LYS A 693 -50.72 -64.83 70.14
C LYS A 693 -51.40 -63.59 69.58
N LEU A 694 -52.45 -63.08 70.22
CA LEU A 694 -53.15 -61.86 69.79
C LEU A 694 -52.48 -60.56 70.26
N GLN A 695 -51.67 -60.60 71.32
CA GLN A 695 -51.23 -59.38 72.02
C GLN A 695 -50.06 -58.66 71.33
N GLU A 696 -49.13 -59.40 70.72
CA GLU A 696 -47.90 -58.82 70.12
C GLU A 696 -48.17 -58.06 68.81
N ILE A 697 -49.23 -58.42 68.07
CA ILE A 697 -49.53 -57.87 66.74
C ILE A 697 -49.94 -56.39 66.81
N LEU A 698 -50.55 -55.95 67.92
CA LEU A 698 -51.04 -54.58 68.09
C LEU A 698 -49.92 -53.55 68.27
N VAL A 699 -48.86 -53.88 69.03
CA VAL A 699 -47.76 -52.96 69.34
C VAL A 699 -46.95 -52.60 68.09
N SER A 700 -46.78 -53.57 67.17
CA SER A 700 -46.01 -53.43 65.93
C SER A 700 -46.50 -52.28 65.02
N LYS A 701 -47.81 -51.99 65.01
CA LYS A 701 -48.40 -50.98 64.12
C LYS A 701 -48.25 -49.53 64.58
N GLN A 702 -47.90 -49.29 65.85
CA GLN A 702 -47.83 -47.92 66.37
C GLN A 702 -46.51 -47.23 66.00
N ASN A 703 -45.40 -47.96 66.00
CA ASN A 703 -44.07 -47.41 65.71
C ASN A 703 -43.91 -46.99 64.23
N THR A 704 -44.62 -47.65 63.30
CA THR A 704 -44.54 -47.38 61.85
C THR A 704 -45.08 -46.02 61.45
N ILE A 705 -45.94 -45.41 62.28
CA ILE A 705 -46.49 -44.06 62.05
C ILE A 705 -45.42 -42.97 62.30
N GLY A 706 -44.44 -43.23 63.17
CA GLY A 706 -43.45 -42.24 63.59
C GLY A 706 -42.39 -41.90 62.54
N SER A 707 -41.84 -42.90 61.82
CA SER A 707 -40.77 -42.64 60.84
C SER A 707 -41.27 -41.88 59.61
N LEU A 708 -42.51 -42.14 59.19
CA LEU A 708 -43.15 -41.49 58.03
C LEU A 708 -43.26 -39.95 58.17
N GLN A 709 -43.17 -39.41 59.39
CA GLN A 709 -43.13 -37.96 59.63
C GLN A 709 -41.73 -37.35 59.51
N GLN A 710 -40.66 -38.14 59.60
CA GLN A 710 -39.27 -37.66 59.52
C GLN A 710 -38.73 -37.58 58.09
N ASP A 711 -39.12 -38.51 57.21
CA ASP A 711 -38.66 -38.50 55.82
C ASP A 711 -39.28 -37.35 55.01
N LEU A 712 -40.57 -37.05 55.24
CA LEU A 712 -41.31 -35.93 54.62
C LEU A 712 -40.58 -34.57 54.77
N ALA A 713 -39.93 -34.34 55.91
CA ALA A 713 -39.21 -33.09 56.17
C ALA A 713 -37.91 -32.93 55.36
N ARG A 714 -37.34 -34.03 54.84
CA ARG A 714 -36.06 -34.05 54.12
C ARG A 714 -36.24 -33.69 52.64
N GLU A 715 -37.22 -34.33 51.99
CA GLU A 715 -37.48 -34.20 50.55
C GLU A 715 -37.79 -32.74 50.15
N CYS A 716 -38.45 -32.00 51.04
CA CYS A 716 -38.78 -30.59 50.84
C CYS A 716 -37.55 -29.68 50.76
N GLN A 717 -36.46 -30.04 51.44
CA GLN A 717 -35.24 -29.21 51.50
C GLN A 717 -34.34 -29.38 50.26
N GLU A 718 -34.43 -30.52 49.58
CA GLU A 718 -33.71 -30.82 48.34
C GLU A 718 -34.38 -30.15 47.12
N TYR A 719 -35.72 -30.08 47.13
CA TYR A 719 -36.54 -29.45 46.08
C TYR A 719 -36.15 -27.98 45.81
N ASP A 720 -36.04 -27.16 46.86
CA ASP A 720 -35.75 -25.72 46.72
C ASP A 720 -34.31 -25.42 46.22
N GLN A 721 -33.36 -26.34 46.43
CA GLN A 721 -31.98 -26.22 45.95
C GLN A 721 -31.86 -26.48 44.43
N LEU A 722 -32.66 -27.42 43.92
CA LEU A 722 -32.78 -27.63 42.47
C LEU A 722 -33.42 -26.42 41.77
N LEU A 723 -34.44 -25.83 42.41
CA LEU A 723 -35.20 -24.69 41.88
C LEU A 723 -34.31 -23.44 41.74
N THR A 724 -33.47 -23.15 42.73
CA THR A 724 -32.44 -22.08 42.64
C THR A 724 -31.40 -22.37 41.55
N THR A 725 -30.85 -23.60 41.51
CA THR A 725 -29.85 -24.01 40.51
C THR A 725 -30.34 -23.85 39.06
N CYS A 726 -31.64 -24.03 38.81
CA CYS A 726 -32.24 -23.81 37.48
C CYS A 726 -32.34 -22.33 37.10
N ALA A 727 -32.69 -21.44 38.03
CA ALA A 727 -32.79 -20.00 37.76
C ALA A 727 -31.42 -19.39 37.37
N GLU A 728 -30.35 -19.77 38.07
CA GLU A 728 -28.98 -19.32 37.77
C GLU A 728 -28.52 -19.73 36.36
N ARG A 729 -28.83 -20.97 35.93
CA ARG A 729 -28.46 -21.49 34.60
C ARG A 729 -29.19 -20.80 33.45
N LEU A 730 -30.40 -20.30 33.69
CA LEU A 730 -31.15 -19.50 32.71
C LEU A 730 -30.62 -18.06 32.62
N SER A 731 -30.30 -17.45 33.77
CA SER A 731 -29.61 -16.16 33.83
C SER A 731 -28.27 -16.19 33.09
N ALA A 732 -27.46 -17.23 33.30
CA ALA A 732 -26.17 -17.42 32.63
C ALA A 732 -26.26 -17.64 31.10
N ARG A 733 -27.46 -17.84 30.55
CA ARG A 733 -27.74 -17.91 29.11
C ARG A 733 -28.42 -16.66 28.54
N GLY A 734 -28.56 -15.60 29.34
CA GLY A 734 -29.12 -14.32 28.90
C GLY A 734 -30.65 -14.29 28.79
N VAL A 735 -31.36 -15.27 29.37
CA VAL A 735 -32.82 -15.31 29.37
C VAL A 735 -33.36 -14.46 30.53
N PRO A 736 -34.25 -13.47 30.30
CA PRO A 736 -34.90 -12.73 31.36
C PRO A 736 -35.77 -13.62 32.26
N LEU A 737 -35.63 -13.50 33.58
CA LEU A 737 -36.28 -14.38 34.57
C LEU A 737 -37.77 -14.10 34.83
N TYR A 738 -38.43 -13.21 34.08
CA TYR A 738 -39.85 -12.88 34.35
C TYR A 738 -40.83 -13.98 33.90
N ASP A 739 -40.43 -14.88 33.00
CA ASP A 739 -41.24 -16.03 32.51
C ASP A 739 -40.88 -17.36 33.22
N PHE A 740 -40.47 -17.33 34.50
CA PHE A 740 -40.10 -18.54 35.26
C PHE A 740 -41.22 -19.02 36.21
N PRO A 741 -41.89 -20.16 35.95
CA PRO A 741 -43.23 -20.45 36.51
C PRO A 741 -43.28 -21.31 37.78
N PHE A 742 -42.16 -21.57 38.46
CA PHE A 742 -42.08 -22.55 39.57
C PHE A 742 -42.19 -21.92 40.98
N ARG A 743 -42.74 -22.67 41.95
CA ARG A 743 -42.98 -22.28 43.36
C ARG A 743 -42.11 -23.08 44.32
N THR A 744 -41.84 -22.55 45.53
CA THR A 744 -41.00 -23.23 46.54
C THR A 744 -41.73 -24.29 47.37
N SER A 745 -40.99 -25.18 48.05
CA SER A 745 -41.54 -26.29 48.84
C SER A 745 -42.55 -25.84 49.91
N GLN A 746 -42.27 -24.75 50.63
CA GLN A 746 -43.18 -24.16 51.61
C GLN A 746 -44.50 -23.66 50.99
N GLN A 747 -44.50 -23.28 49.71
CA GLN A 747 -45.71 -22.89 48.98
C GLN A 747 -46.47 -24.09 48.40
N ILE A 748 -45.88 -25.29 48.45
CA ILE A 748 -46.46 -26.55 47.98
C ILE A 748 -47.06 -27.32 49.17
N LEU A 749 -46.34 -27.49 50.28
CA LEU A 749 -46.85 -28.19 51.48
C LEU A 749 -48.05 -27.47 52.12
N ASN A 750 -48.05 -26.13 52.06
CA ASN A 750 -49.15 -25.30 52.57
C ASN A 750 -50.23 -25.02 51.51
N ALA A 751 -50.06 -25.53 50.28
CA ALA A 751 -51.15 -25.66 49.33
C ALA A 751 -51.83 -27.02 49.57
N PRO A 752 -53.05 -27.09 50.10
CA PRO A 752 -53.75 -28.36 50.27
C PRO A 752 -53.86 -29.07 48.91
N PRO A 753 -53.71 -30.41 48.86
CA PRO A 753 -53.54 -31.13 47.61
C PRO A 753 -54.73 -30.88 46.67
N ALA A 754 -54.43 -30.28 45.53
CA ALA A 754 -55.39 -30.10 44.46
C ALA A 754 -55.80 -31.49 43.96
N LYS A 755 -57.04 -31.86 44.22
CA LYS A 755 -57.81 -32.62 43.25
C LYS A 755 -57.66 -31.85 41.91
N ASN A 756 -57.28 -32.49 40.81
CA ASN A 756 -57.92 -33.72 40.36
C ASN A 756 -59.31 -33.27 39.87
#